data_AF-A0A353VTF4-F1
#
_entry.id   AF-A0A353VTF4-F1
#
_cell.length_a   1.000
_cell.length_b   1.000
_cell.length_c   1.000
_cell.angle_alpha   90.00
_cell.angle_beta   90.00
_cell.angle_gamma   90.00
#
_symmetry.space_group_name_H-M   'P 1'
#
loop_
_entity.id
_entity.type
_entity.pdbx_description
1 polymer ?
#
loop_
_entity_poly.entity_id
_entity_poly.type
_entity_poly.pdbx_seq_one_letter_code
_entity_poly.pdbx_strand_id
1 'polypeptide(L)'
;MGLIKMNITMKFKNIFLTVTALSLMLSACGEKIDPSEIDSTTRISLSKDIPVFTADGKTESGEDSYRAIVTIVQGDKTNGISWDYSVEDPKKCAEVNVTDVTEEFKGTFEGDSRTVTEKGLEVKVKSNPEYKRTFTLTVKASDGTERSYEFIQKGEKADAEVSTNTKDVEFFADGGDQVIEYTTNMGDAYSFSVDYSGESKDWLTCEASEAGSVKLTASKWTDHVNVRKAVLHITVGSAETSLASVDVPVTQLAADIYYFMYGASASGLAIDKALQMTKESEGVYSVKAYFMNAAAGGNTVMFNQDSRVLSYPCYALAKDGSVATIESASSALPEGPEIDVDGLRSLTVNFNEKTWAWDRITTHNCMPDSEVSKYKTKAFIARDGSMKVWMVENMRWNGGDIKPKLGSPMIPAATGVGAKGTGGYAAAAFPSSWDDSKLNMAYECTEIGGQLEGSDEYGRIYAFSEIVTGIPTNGIGFARKEVVPQGWTQGCQITDAVGDTYTIEYINNTVATTFSGDNATDEQTYPTLKMQIQGICPYGWHISNASDWLDIAYAASKASAGHSYSIDEDRVNYKQFTTVAGKGTATSDSPRGIGNLGAWIKNNKWWTGTVSDGADDFGFEYYPLGWRYMTQGYQCYGVRAQVWVPLFFNDKALYRINVLLTNDKATYAEMTNIDNGQAIMPFRCVKNYKK
;
A
#
# COMPACT_ATOMS: atom_id res chain seq x y z
N MET A 1 -35.20 71.05 17.90
CA MET A 1 -35.60 69.64 18.08
C MET A 1 -34.39 68.91 18.64
N GLY A 2 -34.27 68.56 19.92
CA GLY A 2 -35.28 68.37 20.96
C GLY A 2 -35.27 66.90 21.40
N LEU A 3 -34.82 66.68 22.64
CA LEU A 3 -34.98 65.49 23.53
C LEU A 3 -34.09 64.26 23.23
N ILE A 4 -33.17 63.80 24.10
CA ILE A 4 -33.18 63.47 25.56
C ILE A 4 -34.01 62.22 25.90
N LYS A 5 -33.32 61.09 26.19
CA LYS A 5 -33.42 60.23 27.40
C LYS A 5 -32.62 58.92 27.20
N MET A 6 -31.59 58.67 28.03
CA MET A 6 -31.58 57.79 29.22
C MET A 6 -31.61 56.28 28.86
N ASN A 7 -30.87 55.35 29.49
CA ASN A 7 -29.86 55.37 30.55
C ASN A 7 -29.39 53.90 30.74
N ILE A 8 -28.15 53.72 31.23
CA ILE A 8 -27.68 52.63 32.13
C ILE A 8 -27.63 51.22 31.48
N THR A 9 -26.53 50.45 31.53
CA THR A 9 -26.16 49.67 32.73
C THR A 9 -24.79 48.96 32.61
N MET A 10 -24.01 49.05 33.71
CA MET A 10 -23.01 48.13 34.28
C MET A 10 -21.80 47.61 33.49
N LYS A 11 -20.63 47.96 34.04
CA LYS A 11 -19.34 47.27 33.89
C LYS A 11 -19.44 45.83 34.44
N PHE A 12 -19.00 44.84 33.67
CA PHE A 12 -18.61 43.53 34.18
C PHE A 12 -17.13 43.27 33.84
N LYS A 13 -16.30 43.22 34.88
CA LYS A 13 -15.02 42.51 34.89
C LYS A 13 -15.34 41.02 35.03
N ASN A 14 -14.86 40.19 34.10
CA ASN A 14 -14.43 38.80 34.29
C ASN A 14 -14.03 38.25 32.91
N ILE A 15 -12.72 38.08 32.68
CA ILE A 15 -12.14 37.53 31.46
C ILE A 15 -12.04 36.01 31.65
N PHE A 16 -12.77 35.29 30.80
CA PHE A 16 -12.90 33.82 30.76
C PHE A 16 -11.56 33.10 30.53
N LEU A 17 -11.32 32.05 31.32
CA LEU A 17 -10.38 30.97 31.01
C LEU A 17 -11.12 29.92 30.17
N THR A 18 -10.71 29.71 28.92
CA THR A 18 -11.24 28.64 28.05
C THR A 18 -10.11 27.75 27.61
N VAL A 19 -9.76 26.73 28.41
CA VAL A 19 -9.10 25.51 27.93
C VAL A 19 -9.59 24.34 28.76
N THR A 20 -10.66 23.71 28.27
CA THR A 20 -10.92 22.25 28.27
C THR A 20 -12.27 22.02 27.60
N ALA A 21 -12.27 22.09 26.27
CA ALA A 21 -13.36 21.59 25.44
C ALA A 21 -12.79 21.23 24.06
N LEU A 22 -11.91 20.23 24.02
CA LEU A 22 -11.49 19.59 22.77
C LEU A 22 -12.02 18.15 22.72
N SER A 23 -13.33 18.01 22.93
CA SER A 23 -14.08 16.80 22.60
C SER A 23 -15.57 17.16 22.54
N LEU A 24 -15.95 17.96 21.54
CA LEU A 24 -17.29 18.12 20.97
C LEU A 24 -17.23 19.22 19.88
N MET A 25 -16.59 18.89 18.75
CA MET A 25 -16.75 19.64 17.51
C MET A 25 -17.43 18.70 16.52
N LEU A 26 -18.75 18.63 16.59
CA LEU A 26 -19.60 18.18 15.49
C LEU A 26 -20.80 19.12 15.42
N SER A 27 -20.82 19.87 14.31
CA SER A 27 -21.96 20.57 13.70
C SER A 27 -22.77 21.58 14.52
N ALA A 28 -22.57 22.88 14.26
CA ALA A 28 -23.60 23.80 13.71
C ALA A 28 -23.12 25.27 13.80
N CYS A 29 -23.59 26.08 12.86
CA CYS A 29 -23.42 27.53 12.81
C CYS A 29 -23.81 28.25 14.10
N GLY A 30 -23.21 29.42 14.32
CA GLY A 30 -23.27 30.17 15.58
C GLY A 30 -24.67 30.53 16.08
N GLU A 31 -24.87 30.25 17.36
CA GLU A 31 -25.81 30.92 18.24
C GLU A 31 -25.08 31.32 19.54
N LYS A 32 -25.52 32.43 20.14
CA LYS A 32 -25.07 32.84 21.47
C LYS A 32 -25.50 31.76 22.46
N ILE A 33 -24.54 31.04 23.02
CA ILE A 33 -24.78 30.12 24.14
C ILE A 33 -25.31 30.95 25.32
N ASP A 34 -26.53 30.65 25.77
CA ASP A 34 -27.09 31.20 27.00
C ASP A 34 -26.25 30.67 28.18
N PRO A 35 -25.77 31.52 29.12
CA PRO A 35 -25.02 31.05 30.30
C PRO A 35 -25.76 29.99 31.14
N SER A 36 -27.09 29.87 30.99
CA SER A 36 -27.90 28.82 31.60
C SER A 36 -27.84 27.45 30.89
N GLU A 37 -27.24 27.37 29.69
CA GLU A 37 -26.96 26.14 28.94
C GLU A 37 -25.55 25.59 29.17
N ILE A 38 -24.72 26.25 29.99
CA ILE A 38 -23.44 25.70 30.43
C ILE A 38 -23.74 24.47 31.30
N ASP A 39 -23.30 23.31 30.82
CA ASP A 39 -23.37 22.05 31.54
C ASP A 39 -22.91 22.25 33.00
N SER A 40 -23.86 22.15 33.92
CA SER A 40 -23.66 22.37 35.36
C SER A 40 -23.05 21.15 36.05
N THR A 41 -22.78 20.07 35.31
CA THR A 41 -22.13 18.89 35.87
C THR A 41 -20.69 19.20 36.27
N THR A 42 -20.34 18.75 37.47
CA THR A 42 -18.98 18.85 37.99
C THR A 42 -18.06 17.91 37.21
N ARG A 43 -16.94 18.42 36.74
CA ARG A 43 -15.93 17.67 35.97
C ARG A 43 -14.59 17.81 36.66
N ILE A 44 -13.89 16.69 36.86
CA ILE A 44 -12.56 16.64 37.47
C ILE A 44 -11.55 16.32 36.38
N SER A 45 -10.38 16.95 36.37
CA SER A 45 -9.29 16.67 35.42
C SER A 45 -7.92 16.93 36.06
N LEU A 46 -6.86 16.38 35.46
CA LEU A 46 -5.47 16.73 35.78
C LEU A 46 -4.92 17.64 34.67
N SER A 47 -4.05 18.57 35.03
CA SER A 47 -3.47 19.52 34.07
C SER A 47 -2.45 18.91 33.11
N LYS A 48 -1.99 17.69 33.39
CA LYS A 48 -1.07 16.90 32.56
C LYS A 48 -1.63 15.50 32.32
N ASP A 49 -1.18 14.89 31.23
CA ASP A 49 -1.37 13.47 30.99
C ASP A 49 -0.50 12.66 31.96
N ILE A 50 -1.03 11.52 32.40
CA ILE A 50 -0.34 10.64 33.34
C ILE A 50 0.75 9.89 32.60
N PRO A 51 2.03 10.03 33.00
CA PRO A 51 3.12 9.30 32.38
C PRO A 51 3.14 7.85 32.86
N VAL A 52 3.77 6.98 32.07
CA VAL A 52 4.20 5.68 32.58
C VAL A 52 5.43 5.90 33.48
N PHE A 53 5.46 5.21 34.62
CA PHE A 53 6.63 5.17 35.48
C PHE A 53 7.56 4.04 35.05
N THR A 54 8.85 4.31 35.08
CA THR A 54 9.90 3.30 34.88
C THR A 54 10.12 2.49 36.16
N ALA A 55 10.87 1.39 36.04
CA ALA A 55 11.08 0.44 37.14
C ALA A 55 11.79 1.06 38.36
N ASP A 56 12.59 2.10 38.18
CA ASP A 56 13.27 2.78 39.30
C ASP A 56 12.36 3.75 40.08
N GLY A 57 11.14 3.99 39.59
CA GLY A 57 10.17 4.90 40.22
C GLY A 57 10.09 6.30 39.60
N LYS A 58 10.85 6.58 38.53
CA LYS A 58 10.80 7.85 37.80
C LYS A 58 9.80 7.82 36.66
N THR A 59 9.28 8.98 36.24
CA THR A 59 8.48 9.10 35.01
C THR A 59 9.35 8.78 33.79
N GLU A 60 8.74 8.43 32.65
CA GLU A 60 9.48 8.24 31.39
C GLU A 60 10.27 9.48 30.93
N SER A 61 9.87 10.67 31.39
CA SER A 61 10.61 11.93 31.19
C SER A 61 11.78 12.13 32.17
N GLY A 62 12.02 11.17 33.06
CA GLY A 62 13.12 11.18 34.03
C GLY A 62 12.84 11.93 35.34
N GLU A 63 11.59 12.32 35.61
CA GLU A 63 11.22 13.06 36.82
C GLU A 63 11.01 12.11 38.02
N ASP A 64 11.45 12.51 39.21
CA ASP A 64 11.31 11.70 40.45
C ASP A 64 9.86 11.64 40.99
N SER A 65 8.96 12.45 40.43
CA SER A 65 7.56 12.53 40.85
C SER A 65 6.71 13.11 39.74
N TYR A 66 5.51 12.58 39.52
CA TYR A 66 4.50 13.21 38.69
C TYR A 66 3.77 14.32 39.46
N ARG A 67 3.65 15.51 38.88
CA ARG A 67 2.98 16.66 39.50
C ARG A 67 1.99 17.29 38.53
N ALA A 68 0.72 17.35 38.92
CA ALA A 68 -0.33 17.97 38.13
C ALA A 68 -1.33 18.72 39.02
N ILE A 69 -1.82 19.85 38.50
CA ILE A 69 -2.91 20.61 39.11
C ILE A 69 -4.21 19.79 38.96
N VAL A 70 -4.98 19.70 40.04
CA VAL A 70 -6.33 19.12 39.99
C VAL A 70 -7.30 20.23 39.63
N THR A 71 -7.96 20.08 38.49
CA THR A 71 -8.92 21.07 37.99
C THR A 71 -10.34 20.53 38.13
N ILE A 72 -11.17 21.26 38.87
CA ILE A 72 -12.60 20.99 39.04
C ILE A 72 -13.39 22.10 38.40
N VAL A 73 -14.19 21.75 37.39
CA VAL A 73 -15.08 22.68 36.70
C VAL A 73 -16.51 22.37 37.12
N GLN A 74 -17.23 23.38 37.63
CA GLN A 74 -18.63 23.30 38.02
C GLN A 74 -19.37 24.50 37.44
N GLY A 75 -20.09 24.30 36.33
CA GLY A 75 -20.71 25.39 35.57
C GLY A 75 -19.66 26.41 35.10
N ASP A 76 -19.80 27.67 35.53
CA ASP A 76 -18.89 28.78 35.21
C ASP A 76 -17.71 28.92 36.19
N LYS A 77 -17.63 28.08 37.24
CA LYS A 77 -16.58 28.13 38.27
C LYS A 77 -15.51 27.08 38.03
N THR A 78 -14.25 27.48 38.17
CA THR A 78 -13.09 26.57 38.21
C THR A 78 -12.50 26.59 39.61
N ASN A 79 -12.22 25.40 40.17
CA ASN A 79 -11.63 25.19 41.50
C ASN A 79 -12.39 25.89 42.65
N GLY A 80 -13.71 26.04 42.50
CA GLY A 80 -14.58 26.72 43.47
C GLY A 80 -15.04 25.85 44.65
N ILE A 81 -14.73 24.55 44.64
CA ILE A 81 -15.12 23.57 45.66
C ILE A 81 -13.91 22.73 46.07
N SER A 82 -13.92 22.26 47.32
CA SER A 82 -12.87 21.40 47.86
C SER A 82 -12.92 19.98 47.28
N TRP A 83 -11.80 19.30 47.27
CA TRP A 83 -11.69 17.91 46.85
C TRP A 83 -10.76 17.13 47.78
N ASP A 84 -10.91 15.82 47.74
CA ASP A 84 -10.06 14.85 48.41
C ASP A 84 -9.65 13.75 47.40
N TYR A 85 -8.74 12.87 47.79
CA TYR A 85 -8.32 11.74 46.96
C TYR A 85 -8.26 10.44 47.75
N SER A 86 -8.45 9.32 47.06
CA SER A 86 -8.19 7.98 47.56
C SER A 86 -7.28 7.25 46.58
N VAL A 87 -6.53 6.27 47.09
CA VAL A 87 -5.61 5.46 46.29
C VAL A 87 -5.92 4.00 46.53
N GLU A 88 -6.29 3.30 45.46
CA GLU A 88 -6.36 1.85 45.42
C GLU A 88 -5.02 1.33 44.89
N ASP A 89 -4.12 1.03 45.83
CA ASP A 89 -2.79 0.53 45.56
C ASP A 89 -2.52 -0.74 46.38
N PRO A 90 -2.92 -1.91 45.85
CA PRO A 90 -2.77 -3.19 46.53
C PRO A 90 -1.31 -3.51 46.90
N LYS A 91 -0.33 -2.96 46.16
CA LYS A 91 1.10 -3.22 46.34
C LYS A 91 1.79 -2.14 47.19
N LYS A 92 1.08 -1.11 47.65
CA LYS A 92 1.59 0.00 48.51
C LYS A 92 2.87 0.65 47.95
N CYS A 93 2.89 0.80 46.63
CA CYS A 93 3.97 1.36 45.84
C CYS A 93 3.90 2.87 45.62
N ALA A 94 2.71 3.47 45.71
CA ALA A 94 2.48 4.88 45.45
C ALA A 94 2.46 5.69 46.76
N GLU A 95 3.13 6.84 46.73
CA GLU A 95 3.06 7.88 47.73
C GLU A 95 2.47 9.13 47.08
N VAL A 96 1.27 9.51 47.52
CA VAL A 96 0.51 10.62 46.95
C VAL A 96 0.39 11.71 47.99
N ASN A 97 0.68 12.95 47.60
CA ASN A 97 0.58 14.11 48.47
C ASN A 97 -0.12 15.28 47.77
N VAL A 98 -0.90 16.04 48.52
CA VAL A 98 -1.42 17.33 48.03
C VAL A 98 -0.33 18.38 48.18
N THR A 99 -0.02 19.09 47.10
CA THR A 99 1.04 20.11 47.09
C THR A 99 0.64 21.31 46.22
N ASP A 100 1.39 22.40 46.31
CA ASP A 100 1.26 23.51 45.37
C ASP A 100 2.03 23.16 44.10
N VAL A 101 1.33 23.14 42.97
CA VAL A 101 1.90 22.81 41.66
C VAL A 101 1.90 24.08 40.81
N THR A 102 3.08 24.43 40.31
CA THR A 102 3.29 25.61 39.47
C THR A 102 3.51 25.18 38.03
N GLU A 103 2.64 25.64 37.12
CA GLU A 103 2.71 25.30 35.70
C GLU A 103 2.65 26.55 34.82
N GLU A 104 3.40 26.52 33.72
CA GLU A 104 3.38 27.57 32.71
C GLU A 104 2.27 27.30 31.70
N PHE A 105 1.28 28.18 31.68
CA PHE A 105 0.17 28.12 30.74
C PHE A 105 0.42 29.06 29.56
N LYS A 106 0.51 28.51 28.35
CA LYS A 106 0.65 29.29 27.12
C LYS A 106 -0.72 29.56 26.51
N GLY A 107 -1.11 30.83 26.44
CA GLY A 107 -2.37 31.24 25.81
C GLY A 107 -2.36 30.99 24.30
N THR A 108 -3.49 30.57 23.74
CA THR A 108 -3.64 30.22 22.33
C THR A 108 -3.62 31.42 21.37
N PHE A 109 -3.69 32.67 21.85
CA PHE A 109 -3.92 33.83 20.97
C PHE A 109 -2.88 34.95 20.93
N GLU A 110 -1.93 35.07 21.86
CA GLU A 110 -0.93 36.17 21.79
C GLU A 110 0.50 35.79 22.25
N GLY A 111 0.79 34.50 22.45
CA GLY A 111 2.13 34.09 22.92
C GLY A 111 2.44 34.44 24.38
N ASP A 112 1.45 34.96 25.13
CA ASP A 112 1.55 35.18 26.57
C ASP A 112 1.65 33.84 27.30
N SER A 113 2.78 33.65 27.97
CA SER A 113 2.96 32.62 29.00
C SER A 113 2.63 33.22 30.36
N ARG A 114 1.80 32.53 31.13
CA ARG A 114 1.51 32.88 32.52
C ARG A 114 1.77 31.68 33.41
N THR A 115 2.44 31.92 34.53
CA THR A 115 2.65 30.89 35.55
C THR A 115 1.45 30.87 36.48
N VAL A 116 0.83 29.69 36.63
CA VAL A 116 -0.29 29.44 37.53
C VAL A 116 0.18 28.51 38.63
N THR A 117 -0.09 28.87 39.89
CA THR A 117 0.18 28.03 41.06
C THR A 117 -1.14 27.69 41.72
N GLU A 118 -1.49 26.41 41.75
CA GLU A 118 -2.75 25.89 42.29
C GLU A 118 -2.50 24.60 43.08
N LYS A 119 -3.51 24.17 43.85
CA LYS A 119 -3.44 22.88 44.56
C LYS A 119 -3.50 21.73 43.55
N GLY A 120 -2.58 20.80 43.70
CA GLY A 120 -2.46 19.62 42.85
C GLY A 120 -2.00 18.40 43.61
N LEU A 121 -1.70 17.34 42.87
CA LEU A 121 -1.20 16.08 43.38
C LEU A 121 0.26 15.90 42.97
N GLU A 122 1.09 15.47 43.92
CA GLU A 122 2.40 14.87 43.68
C GLU A 122 2.28 13.36 43.89
N VAL A 123 2.63 12.59 42.87
CA VAL A 123 2.65 11.12 42.89
C VAL A 123 4.09 10.65 42.74
N LYS A 124 4.59 9.94 43.75
CA LYS A 124 5.86 9.22 43.73
C LYS A 124 5.60 7.73 43.76
N VAL A 125 6.40 6.95 43.03
CA VAL A 125 6.27 5.51 43.01
C VAL A 125 7.60 4.88 43.42
N LYS A 126 7.56 3.90 44.31
CA LYS A 126 8.75 3.15 44.75
C LYS A 126 9.32 2.34 43.58
N SER A 127 10.59 1.95 43.67
CA SER A 127 11.18 1.02 42.71
C SER A 127 10.38 -0.28 42.62
N ASN A 128 10.42 -0.92 41.46
CA ASN A 128 9.67 -2.12 41.12
C ASN A 128 10.60 -3.20 40.57
N PRO A 129 11.20 -4.03 41.45
CA PRO A 129 12.05 -5.15 41.03
C PRO A 129 11.25 -6.33 40.44
N GLU A 130 9.92 -6.22 40.41
CA GLU A 130 9.00 -7.24 39.93
C GLU A 130 8.50 -6.88 38.52
N TYR A 131 7.41 -7.50 38.08
CA TYR A 131 6.75 -7.22 36.79
C TYR A 131 5.96 -5.90 36.82
N LYS A 132 5.43 -5.45 35.66
CA LYS A 132 4.58 -4.26 35.57
C LYS A 132 3.43 -4.31 36.58
N ARG A 133 3.15 -3.19 37.23
CA ARG A 133 2.04 -3.02 38.17
C ARG A 133 1.24 -1.77 37.87
N THR A 134 -0.03 -1.78 38.28
CA THR A 134 -0.94 -0.64 38.19
C THR A 134 -1.52 -0.30 39.55
N PHE A 135 -1.89 0.96 39.74
CA PHE A 135 -2.68 1.43 40.87
C PHE A 135 -3.64 2.53 40.39
N THR A 136 -4.73 2.71 41.12
CA THR A 136 -5.77 3.68 40.75
C THR A 136 -5.83 4.80 41.78
N LEU A 137 -5.81 6.04 41.31
CA LEU A 137 -6.05 7.23 42.13
C LEU A 137 -7.42 7.80 41.79
N THR A 138 -8.29 7.97 42.78
CA THR A 138 -9.62 8.55 42.61
C THR A 138 -9.67 9.91 43.28
N VAL A 139 -10.02 10.94 42.52
CA VAL A 139 -10.30 12.28 43.08
C VAL A 139 -11.79 12.43 43.30
N LYS A 140 -12.17 12.90 44.48
CA LYS A 140 -13.55 13.12 44.90
C LYS A 140 -13.79 14.59 45.21
N ALA A 141 -14.66 15.23 44.45
CA ALA A 141 -15.13 16.58 44.75
C ALA A 141 -16.11 16.57 45.94
N SER A 142 -16.22 17.68 46.67
CA SER A 142 -17.08 17.78 47.86
C SER A 142 -18.59 17.64 47.58
N ASP A 143 -19.01 17.73 46.32
CA ASP A 143 -20.39 17.46 45.89
C ASP A 143 -20.68 15.97 45.63
N GLY A 144 -19.68 15.10 45.82
CA GLY A 144 -19.78 13.66 45.65
C GLY A 144 -19.32 13.14 44.29
N THR A 145 -18.97 14.01 43.34
CA THR A 145 -18.45 13.60 42.03
C THR A 145 -17.08 12.94 42.17
N GLU A 146 -16.87 11.79 41.51
CA GLU A 146 -15.61 11.03 41.54
C GLU A 146 -15.04 10.84 40.14
N ARG A 147 -13.71 10.86 40.01
CA ARG A 147 -13.00 10.46 38.79
C ARG A 147 -11.75 9.66 39.15
N SER A 148 -11.62 8.47 38.55
CA SER A 148 -10.48 7.58 38.71
C SER A 148 -9.45 7.76 37.60
N TYR A 149 -8.20 7.62 37.97
CA TYR A 149 -7.01 7.76 37.13
C TYR A 149 -6.10 6.55 37.34
N GLU A 150 -5.82 5.81 36.28
CA GLU A 150 -4.93 4.66 36.33
C GLU A 150 -3.47 5.10 36.14
N PHE A 151 -2.59 4.59 37.00
CA PHE A 151 -1.15 4.78 36.92
C PHE A 151 -0.48 3.44 36.62
N ILE A 152 0.47 3.46 35.68
CA ILE A 152 1.21 2.28 35.24
C ILE A 152 2.68 2.45 35.59
N GLN A 153 3.29 1.43 36.20
CA GLN A 153 4.73 1.36 36.43
C GLN A 153 5.32 0.09 35.81
N LYS A 154 6.35 0.25 34.98
CA LYS A 154 7.16 -0.85 34.42
C LYS A 154 7.88 -1.62 35.54
N GLY A 155 8.19 -2.88 35.28
CA GLY A 155 8.97 -3.75 36.14
C GLY A 155 10.43 -3.89 35.70
N GLU A 156 11.32 -4.36 36.58
CA GLU A 156 12.64 -4.88 36.18
C GLU A 156 12.50 -6.24 35.47
N LYS A 157 11.48 -7.02 35.82
CA LYS A 157 11.15 -8.26 35.10
C LYS A 157 10.37 -7.95 33.83
N ALA A 158 10.71 -8.63 32.74
CA ALA A 158 10.03 -8.48 31.46
C ALA A 158 8.57 -8.96 31.55
N ASP A 159 7.65 -8.21 30.95
CA ASP A 159 6.24 -8.60 30.88
C ASP A 159 6.04 -9.85 30.00
N ALA A 160 4.92 -10.55 30.19
CA ALA A 160 4.51 -11.70 29.40
C ALA A 160 4.53 -11.36 27.91
N GLU A 161 5.15 -12.24 27.14
CA GLU A 161 5.18 -12.17 25.69
C GLU A 161 4.83 -13.54 25.11
N VAL A 162 3.98 -13.55 24.10
CA VAL A 162 3.65 -14.72 23.31
C VAL A 162 3.58 -14.35 21.84
N SER A 163 4.15 -15.19 20.98
CA SER A 163 4.02 -15.05 19.53
C SER A 163 4.02 -16.41 18.85
N THR A 164 3.41 -16.49 17.67
CA THR A 164 3.41 -17.68 16.81
C THR A 164 3.55 -17.26 15.35
N ASN A 165 4.17 -18.12 14.54
CA ASN A 165 4.22 -17.95 13.08
C ASN A 165 2.96 -18.52 12.39
N THR A 166 2.15 -19.28 13.11
CA THR A 166 0.90 -19.86 12.60
C THR A 166 -0.17 -18.77 12.55
N LYS A 167 -0.54 -18.35 11.33
CA LYS A 167 -1.54 -17.30 11.13
C LYS A 167 -2.97 -17.80 11.26
N ASP A 168 -3.22 -19.03 10.81
CA ASP A 168 -4.52 -19.69 10.82
C ASP A 168 -4.33 -21.21 10.71
N VAL A 169 -5.38 -21.96 11.07
CA VAL A 169 -5.43 -23.41 10.98
C VAL A 169 -6.68 -23.84 10.22
N GLU A 170 -6.51 -24.73 9.25
CA GLU A 170 -7.60 -25.31 8.46
C GLU A 170 -7.67 -26.83 8.66
N PHE A 171 -8.83 -27.33 9.06
CA PHE A 171 -9.14 -28.77 9.13
C PHE A 171 -10.11 -29.17 8.01
N PHE A 172 -9.90 -30.37 7.47
CA PHE A 172 -10.91 -31.03 6.65
C PHE A 172 -12.07 -31.54 7.52
N ALA A 173 -13.17 -31.87 6.86
CA ALA A 173 -14.36 -32.38 7.53
C ALA A 173 -14.09 -33.65 8.33
N ASP A 174 -13.18 -34.54 7.92
CA ASP A 174 -12.86 -35.74 8.71
C ASP A 174 -12.19 -35.43 10.06
N GLY A 175 -11.71 -34.20 10.26
CA GLY A 175 -10.99 -33.79 11.47
C GLY A 175 -9.53 -34.24 11.44
N GLY A 176 -8.94 -34.37 12.62
CA GLY A 176 -7.54 -34.78 12.80
C GLY A 176 -6.75 -33.81 13.66
N ASP A 177 -5.43 -33.94 13.59
CA ASP A 177 -4.51 -33.29 14.52
C ASP A 177 -3.61 -32.29 13.79
N GLN A 178 -3.38 -31.13 14.40
CA GLN A 178 -2.35 -30.18 14.00
C GLN A 178 -1.58 -29.67 15.21
N VAL A 179 -0.30 -29.39 15.02
CA VAL A 179 0.58 -28.86 16.08
C VAL A 179 0.88 -27.40 15.77
N ILE A 180 0.67 -26.54 16.77
CA ILE A 180 0.92 -25.10 16.70
C ILE A 180 2.09 -24.79 17.63
N GLU A 181 3.17 -24.31 17.03
CA GLU A 181 4.35 -23.85 17.76
C GLU A 181 4.19 -22.37 18.14
N TYR A 182 4.50 -22.02 19.39
CA TYR A 182 4.50 -20.65 19.90
C TYR A 182 5.72 -20.41 20.78
N THR A 183 6.14 -19.15 20.88
CA THR A 183 7.24 -18.73 21.76
C THR A 183 6.68 -17.98 22.95
N THR A 184 7.29 -18.15 24.12
CA THR A 184 6.94 -17.37 25.32
C THR A 184 8.13 -17.21 26.26
N ASN A 185 8.15 -16.10 27.01
CA ASN A 185 9.09 -15.85 28.09
C ASN A 185 8.58 -16.29 29.48
N MET A 186 7.37 -16.87 29.57
CA MET A 186 6.71 -17.23 30.85
C MET A 186 6.82 -18.71 31.24
N GLY A 187 7.53 -19.54 30.45
CA GLY A 187 7.71 -20.97 30.75
C GLY A 187 6.37 -21.72 30.84
N ASP A 188 6.16 -22.49 31.92
CA ASP A 188 4.99 -23.35 32.12
C ASP A 188 3.69 -22.60 32.51
N ALA A 189 3.73 -21.27 32.59
CA ALA A 189 2.54 -20.46 32.88
C ALA A 189 1.78 -20.14 31.58
N TYR A 190 0.95 -21.09 31.13
CA TYR A 190 0.12 -20.94 29.93
C TYR A 190 -1.27 -21.58 30.07
N SER A 191 -2.22 -21.13 29.26
CA SER A 191 -3.56 -21.71 29.13
C SER A 191 -4.09 -21.55 27.71
N PHE A 192 -4.97 -22.48 27.31
CA PHE A 192 -5.64 -22.46 26.02
C PHE A 192 -7.14 -22.38 26.21
N SER A 193 -7.80 -21.51 25.44
CA SER A 193 -9.26 -21.48 25.32
C SER A 193 -9.67 -21.39 23.87
N VAL A 194 -10.89 -21.83 23.58
CA VAL A 194 -11.42 -21.84 22.21
C VAL A 194 -12.75 -21.11 22.18
N ASP A 195 -12.79 -20.03 21.42
CA ASP A 195 -14.00 -19.25 21.19
C ASP A 195 -14.64 -19.67 19.86
N TYR A 196 -15.75 -20.40 19.97
CA TYR A 196 -16.46 -20.92 18.81
C TYR A 196 -17.40 -19.89 18.20
N SER A 197 -17.37 -19.76 16.88
CA SER A 197 -18.34 -18.97 16.12
C SER A 197 -19.59 -19.80 15.80
N GLY A 198 -20.78 -19.24 16.07
CA GLY A 198 -22.05 -19.92 15.79
C GLY A 198 -22.43 -21.00 16.81
N GLU A 199 -23.34 -21.89 16.41
CA GLU A 199 -23.98 -22.88 17.30
C GLU A 199 -23.12 -24.15 17.51
N SER A 200 -22.14 -24.44 16.64
CA SER A 200 -21.26 -25.61 16.78
C SER A 200 -20.17 -25.34 17.82
N LYS A 201 -20.23 -26.07 18.95
CA LYS A 201 -19.29 -25.96 20.08
C LYS A 201 -18.53 -27.28 20.29
N ASP A 202 -17.46 -27.22 21.08
CA ASP A 202 -16.72 -28.37 21.63
C ASP A 202 -16.16 -29.35 20.59
N TRP A 203 -15.88 -28.87 19.39
CA TRP A 203 -15.33 -29.69 18.31
C TRP A 203 -13.81 -29.65 18.20
N LEU A 204 -13.15 -28.78 18.97
CA LEU A 204 -11.71 -28.72 19.12
C LEU A 204 -11.29 -29.14 20.52
N THR A 205 -10.19 -29.88 20.61
CA THR A 205 -9.50 -30.18 21.86
C THR A 205 -8.06 -29.73 21.77
N CYS A 206 -7.54 -29.14 22.86
CA CYS A 206 -6.19 -28.58 22.92
C CYS A 206 -5.38 -29.34 23.97
N GLU A 207 -4.24 -29.89 23.57
CA GLU A 207 -3.32 -30.63 24.43
C GLU A 207 -1.91 -30.07 24.29
N ALA A 208 -1.32 -29.56 25.36
CA ALA A 208 0.11 -29.20 25.37
C ALA A 208 0.92 -30.32 26.04
N SER A 209 2.06 -30.66 25.42
CA SER A 209 3.02 -31.61 25.99
C SER A 209 4.10 -30.92 26.82
N GLU A 210 4.46 -29.69 26.45
CA GLU A 210 5.37 -28.79 27.15
C GLU A 210 5.11 -27.34 26.72
N ALA A 211 5.72 -26.36 27.39
CA ALA A 211 5.63 -24.96 27.00
C ALA A 211 6.18 -24.76 25.58
N GLY A 212 5.42 -24.05 24.74
CA GLY A 212 5.82 -23.66 23.39
C GLY A 212 5.19 -24.48 22.26
N SER A 213 4.40 -25.51 22.59
CA SER A 213 3.66 -26.27 21.57
C SER A 213 2.28 -26.71 22.06
N VAL A 214 1.26 -26.53 21.21
CA VAL A 214 -0.10 -27.02 21.48
C VAL A 214 -0.60 -27.87 20.31
N LYS A 215 -1.01 -29.10 20.63
CA LYS A 215 -1.68 -30.00 19.72
C LYS A 215 -3.17 -29.69 19.72
N LEU A 216 -3.69 -29.28 18.57
CA LEU A 216 -5.09 -29.03 18.32
C LEU A 216 -5.69 -30.24 17.59
N THR A 217 -6.74 -30.84 18.14
CA THR A 217 -7.43 -31.99 17.55
C THR A 217 -8.87 -31.62 17.23
N ALA A 218 -9.24 -31.69 15.95
CA ALA A 218 -10.60 -31.43 15.47
C ALA A 218 -11.39 -32.73 15.32
N SER A 219 -12.63 -32.73 15.83
CA SER A 219 -13.58 -33.81 15.60
C SER A 219 -14.09 -33.80 14.15
N LYS A 220 -14.63 -34.93 13.71
CA LYS A 220 -15.30 -35.03 12.41
C LYS A 220 -16.50 -34.06 12.32
N TRP A 221 -16.65 -33.45 11.16
CA TRP A 221 -17.72 -32.59 10.73
C TRP A 221 -18.46 -33.24 9.56
N THR A 222 -19.78 -33.17 9.55
CA THR A 222 -20.62 -33.89 8.57
C THR A 222 -21.58 -32.97 7.82
N ASP A 223 -21.53 -31.66 8.08
CA ASP A 223 -22.37 -30.69 7.37
C ASP A 223 -21.75 -30.42 5.99
N HIS A 224 -22.50 -30.71 4.94
CA HIS A 224 -22.06 -30.58 3.55
C HIS A 224 -22.13 -29.13 3.01
N VAL A 225 -22.67 -28.20 3.79
CA VAL A 225 -22.93 -26.82 3.36
C VAL A 225 -22.14 -25.82 4.20
N ASN A 226 -22.18 -25.98 5.52
CA ASN A 226 -21.65 -24.99 6.44
C ASN A 226 -20.22 -25.34 6.86
N VAL A 227 -19.33 -24.35 6.79
CA VAL A 227 -18.06 -24.40 7.52
C VAL A 227 -18.31 -24.06 8.99
N ARG A 228 -17.46 -24.56 9.90
CA ARG A 228 -17.46 -24.12 11.30
C ARG A 228 -16.13 -23.47 11.65
N LYS A 229 -16.19 -22.45 12.51
CA LYS A 229 -15.04 -21.60 12.83
C LYS A 229 -14.88 -21.45 14.34
N ALA A 230 -13.65 -21.30 14.78
CA ALA A 230 -13.29 -20.98 16.14
C ALA A 230 -12.04 -20.09 16.17
N VAL A 231 -11.73 -19.54 17.33
CA VAL A 231 -10.46 -18.87 17.61
C VAL A 231 -9.82 -19.58 18.77
N LEU A 232 -8.60 -20.08 18.57
CA LEU A 232 -7.76 -20.57 19.66
C LEU A 232 -7.05 -19.38 20.30
N HIS A 233 -7.23 -19.19 21.59
CA HIS A 233 -6.49 -18.22 22.39
C HIS A 233 -5.36 -18.94 23.11
N ILE A 234 -4.13 -18.51 22.85
CA ILE A 234 -2.94 -18.95 23.58
C ILE A 234 -2.58 -17.83 24.55
N THR A 235 -2.89 -18.03 25.83
CA THR A 235 -2.61 -17.05 26.89
C THR A 235 -1.41 -17.50 27.72
N VAL A 236 -0.49 -16.59 27.99
CA VAL A 236 0.70 -16.83 28.83
C VAL A 236 0.80 -15.83 29.97
N GLY A 237 1.41 -16.27 31.06
CA GLY A 237 1.57 -15.49 32.29
C GLY A 237 0.35 -15.56 33.22
N SER A 238 0.26 -14.61 34.14
CA SER A 238 -0.76 -14.60 35.20
C SER A 238 -1.07 -13.16 35.66
N ALA A 239 -2.13 -13.00 36.46
CA ALA A 239 -2.44 -11.70 37.08
C ALA A 239 -1.35 -11.19 38.03
N GLU A 240 -0.46 -12.07 38.55
CA GLU A 240 0.64 -11.68 39.43
C GLU A 240 1.92 -11.30 38.69
N THR A 241 2.09 -11.78 37.45
CA THR A 241 3.24 -11.46 36.60
C THR A 241 2.83 -10.40 35.58
N SER A 242 2.17 -10.82 34.52
CA SER A 242 1.45 -10.06 33.50
C SER A 242 0.82 -11.09 32.56
N LEU A 243 -0.15 -10.68 31.74
CA LEU A 243 -0.83 -11.56 30.78
C LEU A 243 -0.55 -11.09 29.35
N ALA A 244 -0.31 -12.04 28.46
CA ALA A 244 -0.29 -11.82 27.02
C ALA A 244 -1.07 -12.95 26.32
N SER A 245 -1.69 -12.63 25.19
CA SER A 245 -2.45 -13.58 24.39
C SER A 245 -2.17 -13.41 22.90
N VAL A 246 -2.20 -14.52 22.16
CA VAL A 246 -2.25 -14.53 20.70
C VAL A 246 -3.43 -15.38 20.25
N ASP A 247 -4.10 -14.91 19.20
CA ASP A 247 -5.31 -15.51 18.67
C ASP A 247 -4.98 -16.21 17.34
N VAL A 248 -5.33 -17.49 17.23
CA VAL A 248 -5.16 -18.29 16.01
C VAL A 248 -6.55 -18.67 15.50
N PRO A 249 -7.02 -18.09 14.38
CA PRO A 249 -8.25 -18.50 13.72
C PRO A 249 -8.18 -19.97 13.27
N VAL A 250 -9.24 -20.71 13.55
CA VAL A 250 -9.40 -22.11 13.14
C VAL A 250 -10.66 -22.25 12.30
N THR A 251 -10.51 -22.83 11.11
CA THR A 251 -11.64 -23.15 10.22
C THR A 251 -11.69 -24.65 9.97
N GLN A 252 -12.86 -25.26 10.09
CA GLN A 252 -13.09 -26.61 9.57
C GLN A 252 -14.05 -26.54 8.39
N LEU A 253 -13.59 -27.07 7.26
CA LEU A 253 -14.30 -27.09 5.99
C LEU A 253 -15.56 -27.98 6.08
N ALA A 254 -16.56 -27.68 5.25
CA ALA A 254 -17.74 -28.51 5.10
C ALA A 254 -17.35 -29.93 4.62
N ALA A 255 -18.23 -30.91 4.86
CA ALA A 255 -18.09 -32.28 4.39
C ALA A 255 -18.27 -32.37 2.87
N ASP A 256 -17.31 -31.85 2.11
CA ASP A 256 -17.30 -31.88 0.66
C ASP A 256 -15.93 -32.36 0.14
N ILE A 257 -15.87 -32.65 -1.15
CA ILE A 257 -14.62 -32.97 -1.86
C ILE A 257 -13.94 -31.66 -2.27
N TYR A 258 -12.67 -31.54 -1.94
CA TYR A 258 -11.81 -30.42 -2.30
C TYR A 258 -10.64 -30.90 -3.16
N TYR A 259 -10.26 -30.11 -4.15
CA TYR A 259 -9.08 -30.37 -4.97
C TYR A 259 -8.04 -29.27 -4.77
N PHE A 260 -6.78 -29.67 -4.61
CA PHE A 260 -5.65 -28.79 -4.40
C PHE A 260 -4.67 -28.88 -5.56
N MET A 261 -4.52 -27.78 -6.30
CA MET A 261 -3.66 -27.70 -7.47
C MET A 261 -2.21 -27.34 -7.11
N TYR A 262 -1.26 -28.07 -7.68
CA TYR A 262 0.18 -27.83 -7.53
C TYR A 262 0.94 -28.28 -8.79
N GLY A 263 2.25 -28.07 -8.85
CA GLY A 263 3.11 -28.53 -9.94
C GLY A 263 3.99 -27.44 -10.53
N ALA A 264 4.99 -27.86 -11.32
CA ALA A 264 6.01 -26.97 -11.86
C ALA A 264 5.42 -25.88 -12.76
N SER A 265 4.33 -26.19 -13.48
CA SER A 265 3.63 -25.22 -14.32
C SER A 265 2.47 -24.52 -13.64
N ALA A 266 2.08 -24.92 -12.43
CA ALA A 266 1.07 -24.26 -11.61
C ALA A 266 1.74 -23.31 -10.61
N SER A 267 2.28 -22.19 -11.11
CA SER A 267 3.07 -21.23 -10.32
C SER A 267 4.28 -21.83 -9.59
N GLY A 268 4.79 -22.98 -10.02
CA GLY A 268 5.88 -23.69 -9.33
C GLY A 268 5.52 -24.17 -7.92
N LEU A 269 4.23 -24.30 -7.61
CA LEU A 269 3.78 -24.61 -6.26
C LEU A 269 4.13 -26.05 -5.87
N ALA A 270 4.78 -26.18 -4.70
CA ALA A 270 4.86 -27.44 -3.99
C ALA A 270 3.49 -27.82 -3.40
N ILE A 271 3.29 -29.10 -3.09
CA ILE A 271 1.98 -29.60 -2.64
C ILE A 271 1.53 -29.00 -1.30
N ASP A 272 2.45 -28.67 -0.40
CA ASP A 272 2.14 -28.00 0.88
C ASP A 272 1.65 -26.55 0.67
N LYS A 273 1.91 -25.98 -0.51
CA LYS A 273 1.44 -24.66 -0.96
C LYS A 273 0.35 -24.74 -2.02
N ALA A 274 -0.24 -25.92 -2.22
CA ALA A 274 -1.23 -26.13 -3.26
C ALA A 274 -2.44 -25.21 -3.10
N LEU A 275 -2.93 -24.68 -4.22
CA LEU A 275 -4.09 -23.81 -4.27
C LEU A 275 -5.36 -24.64 -4.23
N GLN A 276 -6.24 -24.33 -3.27
CA GLN A 276 -7.57 -24.91 -3.25
C GLN A 276 -8.39 -24.42 -4.45
N MET A 277 -9.01 -25.35 -5.16
CA MET A 277 -9.92 -25.02 -6.25
C MET A 277 -11.32 -24.68 -5.71
N THR A 278 -12.00 -23.78 -6.39
CA THR A 278 -13.40 -23.42 -6.12
C THR A 278 -14.32 -24.46 -6.75
N LYS A 279 -15.24 -25.03 -5.97
CA LYS A 279 -16.28 -25.93 -6.50
C LYS A 279 -17.32 -25.13 -7.27
N GLU A 280 -17.50 -25.45 -8.56
CA GLU A 280 -18.54 -24.85 -9.41
C GLU A 280 -19.81 -25.70 -9.41
N SER A 281 -19.63 -27.03 -9.48
CA SER A 281 -20.69 -28.03 -9.31
C SER A 281 -20.05 -29.38 -8.94
N GLU A 282 -20.86 -30.42 -8.71
CA GLU A 282 -20.35 -31.73 -8.31
C GLU A 282 -19.32 -32.28 -9.31
N GLY A 283 -18.08 -32.47 -8.87
CA GLY A 283 -16.96 -32.92 -9.71
C GLY A 283 -16.37 -31.88 -10.66
N VAL A 284 -16.85 -30.62 -10.65
CA VAL A 284 -16.33 -29.53 -11.51
C VAL A 284 -15.79 -28.39 -10.65
N TYR A 285 -14.51 -28.07 -10.86
CA TYR A 285 -13.78 -27.12 -10.03
C TYR A 285 -13.02 -26.12 -10.89
N SER A 286 -12.89 -24.89 -10.40
CA SER A 286 -12.16 -23.81 -11.07
C SER A 286 -11.05 -23.22 -10.20
N VAL A 287 -10.05 -22.63 -10.83
CA VAL A 287 -9.00 -21.86 -10.15
C VAL A 287 -8.45 -20.79 -11.06
N LYS A 288 -8.14 -19.61 -10.50
CA LYS A 288 -7.39 -18.56 -11.18
C LYS A 288 -5.96 -18.58 -10.67
N ALA A 289 -5.00 -18.84 -11.55
CA ALA A 289 -3.60 -18.96 -11.16
C ALA A 289 -2.67 -18.57 -12.30
N TYR A 290 -1.40 -18.33 -11.95
CA TYR A 290 -0.36 -18.07 -12.92
C TYR A 290 0.25 -19.39 -13.40
N PHE A 291 0.29 -19.59 -14.71
CA PHE A 291 0.84 -20.79 -15.32
C PHE A 291 2.08 -20.45 -16.14
N MET A 292 3.11 -21.29 -16.04
CA MET A 292 4.42 -21.05 -16.64
C MET A 292 4.99 -22.29 -17.32
N ASN A 293 5.74 -22.09 -18.40
CA ASN A 293 6.50 -23.17 -19.02
C ASN A 293 7.57 -23.71 -18.07
N ALA A 294 7.59 -25.03 -17.90
CA ALA A 294 8.58 -25.69 -17.06
C ALA A 294 9.96 -25.70 -17.75
N ALA A 295 11.02 -25.37 -17.01
CA ALA A 295 12.39 -25.32 -17.55
C ALA A 295 12.92 -26.67 -18.09
N ALA A 296 12.40 -27.80 -17.57
CA ALA A 296 12.82 -29.15 -17.95
C ALA A 296 11.81 -29.90 -18.87
N GLY A 297 10.80 -29.19 -19.39
CA GLY A 297 9.71 -29.79 -20.18
C GLY A 297 8.66 -30.53 -19.32
N GLY A 298 7.56 -30.95 -19.96
CA GLY A 298 6.48 -31.75 -19.34
C GLY A 298 5.35 -30.95 -18.66
N ASN A 299 5.50 -29.64 -18.48
CA ASN A 299 4.51 -28.68 -17.98
C ASN A 299 3.51 -29.21 -16.92
N THR A 300 4.01 -29.72 -15.78
CA THR A 300 3.16 -30.45 -14.84
C THR A 300 2.16 -29.54 -14.10
N VAL A 301 0.88 -29.93 -14.15
CA VAL A 301 -0.23 -29.37 -13.34
C VAL A 301 -0.96 -30.55 -12.72
N MET A 302 -0.93 -30.65 -11.39
CA MET A 302 -1.36 -31.80 -10.61
C MET A 302 -2.40 -31.41 -9.57
N PHE A 303 -3.17 -32.40 -9.10
CA PHE A 303 -4.23 -32.21 -8.10
C PHE A 303 -4.24 -33.35 -7.08
N ASN A 304 -4.34 -32.99 -5.81
CA ASN A 304 -4.64 -33.92 -4.73
C ASN A 304 -6.03 -33.64 -4.17
N GLN A 305 -6.77 -34.71 -3.92
CA GLN A 305 -8.08 -34.64 -3.29
C GLN A 305 -7.91 -34.56 -1.78
N ASP A 306 -8.62 -33.62 -1.14
CA ASP A 306 -8.76 -33.48 0.33
C ASP A 306 -7.43 -33.47 1.11
N SER A 307 -6.34 -33.02 0.47
CA SER A 307 -5.02 -32.98 1.11
C SER A 307 -4.04 -32.06 0.40
N ARG A 308 -3.23 -31.37 1.22
CA ARG A 308 -1.98 -30.70 0.80
C ARG A 308 -0.73 -31.55 1.09
N VAL A 309 -0.93 -32.86 1.24
CA VAL A 309 0.14 -33.87 1.36
C VAL A 309 0.01 -34.82 0.17
N LEU A 310 1.14 -35.24 -0.37
CA LEU A 310 1.14 -36.13 -1.53
C LEU A 310 0.55 -37.49 -1.17
N SER A 311 -0.63 -37.74 -1.71
CA SER A 311 -1.38 -38.98 -1.64
C SER A 311 -1.69 -39.50 -3.04
N TYR A 312 -1.84 -40.81 -3.16
CA TYR A 312 -2.27 -41.48 -4.38
C TYR A 312 -3.62 -42.18 -4.14
N PRO A 313 -4.52 -42.21 -5.15
CA PRO A 313 -4.34 -41.62 -6.47
C PRO A 313 -4.34 -40.08 -6.46
N CYS A 314 -3.53 -39.47 -7.31
CA CYS A 314 -3.61 -38.04 -7.63
C CYS A 314 -3.94 -37.85 -9.11
N TYR A 315 -4.16 -36.61 -9.53
CA TYR A 315 -4.58 -36.30 -10.90
C TYR A 315 -3.60 -35.35 -11.58
N ALA A 316 -3.46 -35.45 -12.90
CA ALA A 316 -2.60 -34.55 -13.68
C ALA A 316 -3.29 -34.13 -14.99
N LEU A 317 -3.11 -32.87 -15.39
CA LEU A 317 -3.56 -32.41 -16.71
C LEU A 317 -2.67 -33.00 -17.80
N ALA A 318 -3.30 -33.48 -18.87
CA ALA A 318 -2.63 -33.93 -20.07
C ALA A 318 -2.86 -32.94 -21.23
N LYS A 319 -1.88 -32.84 -22.13
CA LYS A 319 -1.89 -31.96 -23.31
C LYS A 319 -3.09 -32.15 -24.23
N ASP A 320 -3.65 -33.35 -24.27
CA ASP A 320 -4.80 -33.70 -25.12
C ASP A 320 -6.16 -33.23 -24.57
N GLY A 321 -6.16 -32.49 -23.44
CA GLY A 321 -7.37 -32.00 -22.79
C GLY A 321 -7.95 -32.96 -21.74
N SER A 322 -7.30 -34.10 -21.50
CA SER A 322 -7.74 -35.08 -20.51
C SER A 322 -7.10 -34.87 -19.13
N VAL A 323 -7.70 -35.47 -18.10
CA VAL A 323 -7.18 -35.53 -16.73
C VAL A 323 -6.78 -36.97 -16.43
N ALA A 324 -5.48 -37.22 -16.32
CA ALA A 324 -4.94 -38.54 -16.01
C ALA A 324 -5.02 -38.83 -14.50
N THR A 325 -5.32 -40.08 -14.14
CA THR A 325 -5.17 -40.58 -12.77
C THR A 325 -3.80 -41.21 -12.59
N ILE A 326 -3.09 -40.79 -11.56
CA ILE A 326 -1.76 -41.23 -11.20
C ILE A 326 -1.88 -42.12 -9.95
N GLU A 327 -1.72 -43.43 -10.13
CA GLU A 327 -1.95 -44.42 -9.07
C GLU A 327 -0.80 -44.56 -8.06
N SER A 328 0.40 -44.12 -8.42
CA SER A 328 1.59 -44.25 -7.56
C SER A 328 2.73 -43.33 -8.02
N ALA A 329 3.76 -43.19 -7.18
CA ALA A 329 4.98 -42.45 -7.53
C ALA A 329 5.77 -43.05 -8.71
N SER A 330 5.52 -44.31 -9.06
CA SER A 330 6.16 -44.97 -10.19
C SER A 330 5.42 -44.79 -11.53
N SER A 331 4.19 -44.25 -11.47
CA SER A 331 3.38 -44.02 -12.66
C SER A 331 3.99 -42.90 -13.51
N ALA A 332 4.06 -43.10 -14.82
CA ALA A 332 4.52 -42.06 -15.74
C ALA A 332 3.53 -40.89 -15.75
N LEU A 333 4.05 -39.66 -15.63
CA LEU A 333 3.23 -38.46 -15.79
C LEU A 333 2.91 -38.23 -17.27
N PRO A 334 1.69 -37.76 -17.61
CA PRO A 334 1.38 -37.36 -18.97
C PRO A 334 2.25 -36.16 -19.39
N GLU A 335 2.35 -35.93 -20.70
CA GLU A 335 2.81 -34.62 -21.19
C GLU A 335 1.78 -33.57 -20.77
N GLY A 336 2.21 -32.58 -19.98
CA GLY A 336 1.34 -31.53 -19.47
C GLY A 336 0.86 -30.55 -20.54
N PRO A 337 -0.03 -29.61 -20.17
CA PRO A 337 -0.64 -28.68 -21.10
C PRO A 337 0.37 -27.78 -21.83
N GLU A 338 0.04 -27.42 -23.07
CA GLU A 338 0.84 -26.49 -23.87
C GLU A 338 0.62 -25.04 -23.41
N ILE A 339 1.66 -24.41 -22.87
CA ILE A 339 1.61 -23.03 -22.40
C ILE A 339 2.26 -22.16 -23.47
N ASP A 340 1.43 -21.45 -24.22
CA ASP A 340 1.85 -20.50 -25.25
C ASP A 340 2.66 -19.33 -24.67
N VAL A 341 2.18 -18.72 -23.58
CA VAL A 341 2.84 -17.61 -22.88
C VAL A 341 2.59 -17.71 -21.38
N ASP A 342 3.63 -17.54 -20.55
CA ASP A 342 3.47 -17.55 -19.11
C ASP A 342 2.52 -16.42 -18.65
N GLY A 343 1.52 -16.75 -17.83
CA GLY A 343 0.44 -15.81 -17.54
C GLY A 343 -0.69 -16.35 -16.68
N LEU A 344 -1.52 -15.43 -16.17
CA LEU A 344 -2.74 -15.75 -15.43
C LEU A 344 -3.78 -16.42 -16.33
N ARG A 345 -4.36 -17.51 -15.84
CA ARG A 345 -5.47 -18.22 -16.50
C ARG A 345 -6.55 -18.58 -15.51
N SER A 346 -7.78 -18.67 -16.02
CA SER A 346 -8.88 -19.35 -15.35
C SER A 346 -8.90 -20.78 -15.84
N LEU A 347 -8.57 -21.74 -14.98
CA LEU A 347 -8.61 -23.16 -15.26
C LEU A 347 -9.92 -23.75 -14.71
N THR A 348 -10.60 -24.57 -15.50
CA THR A 348 -11.74 -25.38 -15.08
C THR A 348 -11.44 -26.85 -15.34
N VAL A 349 -11.64 -27.70 -14.34
CA VAL A 349 -11.40 -29.14 -14.38
C VAL A 349 -12.68 -29.88 -14.04
N ASN A 350 -13.08 -30.80 -14.91
CA ASN A 350 -14.17 -31.74 -14.67
C ASN A 350 -13.58 -33.10 -14.31
N PHE A 351 -13.56 -33.43 -13.02
CA PHE A 351 -13.04 -34.70 -12.51
C PHE A 351 -13.96 -35.90 -12.78
N ASN A 352 -15.23 -35.67 -13.13
CA ASN A 352 -16.17 -36.72 -13.54
C ASN A 352 -15.92 -37.14 -14.99
N GLU A 353 -15.82 -36.16 -15.89
CA GLU A 353 -15.56 -36.41 -17.32
C GLU A 353 -14.08 -36.58 -17.65
N LYS A 354 -13.19 -36.28 -16.69
CA LYS A 354 -11.73 -36.26 -16.85
C LYS A 354 -11.29 -35.34 -18.00
N THR A 355 -11.84 -34.13 -18.01
CA THR A 355 -11.54 -33.09 -18.99
C THR A 355 -11.15 -31.79 -18.30
N TRP A 356 -10.44 -30.92 -19.01
CA TRP A 356 -10.10 -29.59 -18.53
C TRP A 356 -10.12 -28.57 -19.67
N ALA A 357 -10.32 -27.30 -19.30
CA ALA A 357 -10.22 -26.17 -20.20
C ALA A 357 -9.67 -24.96 -19.44
N TRP A 358 -9.04 -24.04 -20.15
CA TRP A 358 -8.58 -22.79 -19.56
C TRP A 358 -8.75 -21.60 -20.49
N ASP A 359 -8.76 -20.42 -19.89
CA ASP A 359 -8.80 -19.17 -20.63
C ASP A 359 -7.75 -18.21 -20.05
N ARG A 360 -7.06 -17.48 -20.95
CA ARG A 360 -6.16 -16.40 -20.56
C ARG A 360 -6.97 -15.30 -19.84
N ILE A 361 -6.50 -14.87 -18.67
CA ILE A 361 -7.05 -13.70 -17.98
C ILE A 361 -6.29 -12.47 -18.51
N THR A 362 -7.00 -11.56 -19.17
CA THR A 362 -6.42 -10.37 -19.80
C THR A 362 -7.36 -9.17 -19.69
N THR A 363 -6.81 -7.95 -19.84
CA THR A 363 -7.61 -6.73 -19.96
C THR A 363 -8.28 -6.64 -21.34
N HIS A 364 -9.35 -5.84 -21.43
CA HIS A 364 -10.24 -5.80 -22.60
C HIS A 364 -9.53 -5.39 -23.91
N ASN A 365 -8.65 -4.39 -23.86
CA ASN A 365 -7.94 -3.85 -25.04
C ASN A 365 -6.44 -4.13 -25.02
N CYS A 366 -6.00 -5.22 -24.37
CA CYS A 366 -4.61 -5.62 -24.40
C CYS A 366 -4.10 -5.76 -25.85
N MET A 367 -2.84 -5.42 -26.08
CA MET A 367 -2.24 -5.63 -27.39
C MET A 367 -2.29 -7.13 -27.79
N PRO A 368 -2.76 -7.49 -28.99
CA PRO A 368 -2.88 -8.89 -29.40
C PRO A 368 -1.52 -9.50 -29.77
N ASP A 369 -1.40 -10.82 -29.65
CA ASP A 369 -0.16 -11.59 -29.91
C ASP A 369 0.44 -11.32 -31.30
N SER A 370 -0.41 -11.11 -32.31
CA SER A 370 0.01 -10.77 -33.68
C SER A 370 0.84 -9.49 -33.76
N GLU A 371 0.59 -8.54 -32.85
CA GLU A 371 1.32 -7.27 -32.79
C GLU A 371 2.61 -7.37 -31.98
N VAL A 372 2.70 -8.29 -31.01
CA VAL A 372 3.88 -8.47 -30.15
C VAL A 372 5.14 -8.69 -30.99
N SER A 373 5.05 -9.48 -32.06
CA SER A 373 6.15 -9.78 -32.97
C SER A 373 6.75 -8.57 -33.69
N LYS A 374 6.01 -7.45 -33.74
CA LYS A 374 6.45 -6.18 -34.37
C LYS A 374 7.27 -5.31 -33.43
N TYR A 375 7.44 -5.73 -32.17
CA TYR A 375 8.21 -4.99 -31.18
C TYR A 375 9.62 -5.58 -31.04
N LYS A 376 10.61 -4.69 -31.05
CA LYS A 376 11.96 -5.05 -30.62
C LYS A 376 11.94 -5.40 -29.14
N THR A 377 12.49 -6.57 -28.81
CA THR A 377 12.66 -7.01 -27.44
C THR A 377 14.12 -7.29 -27.13
N LYS A 378 14.52 -7.08 -25.87
CA LYS A 378 15.86 -7.42 -25.40
C LYS A 378 15.82 -7.84 -23.94
N ALA A 379 16.66 -8.82 -23.59
CA ALA A 379 16.86 -9.24 -22.22
C ALA A 379 17.94 -8.40 -21.54
N PHE A 380 17.66 -7.92 -20.34
CA PHE A 380 18.60 -7.17 -19.51
C PHE A 380 18.81 -7.88 -18.17
N ILE A 381 20.03 -7.80 -17.64
CA ILE A 381 20.33 -8.33 -16.31
C ILE A 381 19.67 -7.47 -15.23
N ALA A 382 18.94 -8.10 -14.32
CA ALA A 382 18.33 -7.46 -13.16
C ALA A 382 19.28 -7.47 -11.95
N ARG A 383 18.95 -6.69 -10.92
CA ARG A 383 19.77 -6.59 -9.68
C ARG A 383 19.93 -7.93 -8.95
N ASP A 384 18.97 -8.84 -9.12
CA ASP A 384 19.00 -10.19 -8.54
C ASP A 384 19.73 -11.22 -9.43
N GLY A 385 20.33 -10.80 -10.55
CA GLY A 385 21.04 -11.66 -11.49
C GLY A 385 20.14 -12.38 -12.49
N SER A 386 18.81 -12.26 -12.40
CA SER A 386 17.90 -12.78 -13.41
C SER A 386 17.94 -11.95 -14.70
N MET A 387 17.34 -12.47 -15.78
CA MET A 387 17.20 -11.76 -17.04
C MET A 387 15.75 -11.35 -17.25
N LYS A 388 15.49 -10.04 -17.41
CA LYS A 388 14.17 -9.50 -17.71
C LYS A 388 14.07 -9.09 -19.17
N VAL A 389 13.03 -9.54 -19.86
CA VAL A 389 12.80 -9.21 -21.28
C VAL A 389 11.92 -7.97 -21.38
N TRP A 390 12.43 -6.94 -22.06
CA TRP A 390 11.77 -5.66 -22.27
C TRP A 390 11.37 -5.46 -23.70
N MET A 391 10.25 -4.76 -23.93
CA MET A 391 10.04 -4.01 -25.16
C MET A 391 10.91 -2.76 -25.12
N VAL A 392 11.92 -2.71 -25.99
CA VAL A 392 12.92 -1.64 -25.99
C VAL A 392 12.51 -0.39 -26.77
N GLU A 393 11.35 -0.42 -27.42
CA GLU A 393 10.68 0.73 -28.02
C GLU A 393 9.38 1.09 -27.29
N ASN A 394 8.90 2.33 -27.44
CA ASN A 394 7.66 2.76 -26.78
C ASN A 394 6.51 1.89 -27.30
N MET A 395 5.58 1.57 -26.41
CA MET A 395 4.36 0.91 -26.80
C MET A 395 3.62 1.79 -27.83
N ARG A 396 3.42 1.25 -29.03
CA ARG A 396 2.83 1.92 -30.20
C ARG A 396 1.60 1.18 -30.74
N TRP A 397 0.96 0.36 -29.91
CA TRP A 397 -0.29 -0.27 -30.28
C TRP A 397 -1.27 0.87 -30.57
N ASN A 398 -2.15 0.71 -31.55
CA ASN A 398 -3.11 1.76 -31.87
C ASN A 398 -4.45 1.52 -31.16
N GLY A 399 -4.59 0.43 -30.39
CA GLY A 399 -5.88 0.04 -29.82
C GLY A 399 -6.88 -0.46 -30.86
N GLY A 400 -6.45 -0.80 -32.08
CA GLY A 400 -7.36 -1.07 -33.20
C GLY A 400 -8.01 0.22 -33.73
N ASP A 401 -9.33 0.20 -33.90
CA ASP A 401 -10.13 1.31 -34.48
C ASP A 401 -10.49 2.41 -33.46
N ILE A 402 -9.65 2.60 -32.43
CA ILE A 402 -9.85 3.63 -31.41
C ILE A 402 -9.14 4.93 -31.84
N LYS A 403 -9.83 6.06 -31.70
CA LYS A 403 -9.32 7.41 -32.01
C LYS A 403 -9.20 8.25 -30.74
N PRO A 404 -8.24 9.19 -30.63
CA PRO A 404 -7.27 9.64 -31.65
C PRO A 404 -5.96 8.82 -31.72
N LYS A 405 -5.29 8.84 -32.88
CA LYS A 405 -3.95 8.23 -33.13
C LYS A 405 -2.82 9.24 -32.94
N LEU A 406 -1.56 8.81 -32.86
CA LEU A 406 -0.42 9.75 -32.79
C LEU A 406 -0.37 10.61 -34.06
N GLY A 407 -0.18 11.93 -33.90
CA GLY A 407 -0.29 12.90 -34.99
C GLY A 407 -1.72 13.29 -35.35
N SER A 408 -2.72 12.80 -34.62
CA SER A 408 -4.10 13.30 -34.71
C SER A 408 -4.21 14.70 -34.09
N PRO A 409 -5.25 15.46 -34.47
CA PRO A 409 -5.48 16.81 -33.96
C PRO A 409 -5.51 16.81 -32.43
N MET A 410 -4.61 17.57 -31.83
CA MET A 410 -4.54 17.75 -30.38
C MET A 410 -5.66 18.71 -29.97
N ILE A 411 -6.39 18.42 -28.88
CA ILE A 411 -7.40 19.33 -28.33
C ILE A 411 -6.69 20.57 -27.73
N PRO A 412 -7.19 21.80 -27.93
CA PRO A 412 -6.48 23.01 -27.49
C PRO A 412 -6.29 23.09 -25.97
N ALA A 413 -5.12 23.61 -25.59
CA ALA A 413 -4.70 23.79 -24.20
C ALA A 413 -5.39 24.99 -23.51
N ALA A 414 -6.02 24.77 -22.34
CA ALA A 414 -6.45 25.86 -21.46
C ALA A 414 -5.25 26.48 -20.73
N THR A 415 -4.83 27.66 -21.15
CA THR A 415 -3.90 28.50 -20.40
C THR A 415 -4.59 29.06 -19.15
N GLY A 416 -4.13 28.62 -17.97
CA GLY A 416 -4.14 29.35 -16.70
C GLY A 416 -5.49 29.70 -16.05
N VAL A 417 -5.70 29.22 -14.83
CA VAL A 417 -6.65 29.85 -13.90
C VAL A 417 -6.01 31.16 -13.42
N GLY A 418 -6.58 32.31 -13.78
CA GLY A 418 -6.38 33.57 -13.06
C GLY A 418 -5.41 34.62 -13.61
N ALA A 419 -4.68 34.42 -14.70
CA ALA A 419 -3.91 35.52 -15.32
C ALA A 419 -3.62 35.28 -16.80
N LYS A 420 -3.56 36.39 -17.55
CA LYS A 420 -3.32 36.54 -19.01
C LYS A 420 -2.20 35.64 -19.56
N GLY A 421 -2.49 34.36 -19.79
CA GLY A 421 -1.76 33.48 -20.70
C GLY A 421 -2.39 33.56 -22.10
N THR A 422 -1.57 33.60 -23.13
CA THR A 422 -1.86 34.09 -24.50
C THR A 422 -2.77 33.20 -25.37
N GLY A 423 -3.73 32.47 -24.79
CA GLY A 423 -4.48 31.39 -25.46
C GLY A 423 -6.00 31.55 -25.61
N GLY A 424 -6.55 32.77 -25.57
CA GLY A 424 -7.79 33.17 -26.26
C GLY A 424 -9.16 32.52 -25.94
N TYR A 425 -9.28 31.41 -25.20
CA TYR A 425 -10.57 30.72 -25.01
C TYR A 425 -11.17 30.88 -23.61
N ALA A 426 -12.45 31.23 -23.55
CA ALA A 426 -13.26 31.17 -22.33
C ALA A 426 -13.56 29.70 -21.96
N ALA A 427 -13.77 29.39 -20.68
CA ALA A 427 -14.04 28.03 -20.21
C ALA A 427 -15.26 27.34 -20.88
N ALA A 428 -16.23 28.11 -21.37
CA ALA A 428 -17.39 27.59 -22.10
C ALA A 428 -17.13 27.29 -23.59
N ALA A 429 -15.97 27.70 -24.11
CA ALA A 429 -15.52 27.48 -25.48
C ALA A 429 -14.74 26.16 -25.65
N PHE A 430 -14.54 25.38 -24.57
CA PHE A 430 -13.90 24.08 -24.68
C PHE A 430 -14.82 23.05 -25.34
N PRO A 431 -14.30 22.27 -26.31
CA PRO A 431 -14.99 21.11 -26.83
C PRO A 431 -15.09 20.02 -25.76
N SER A 432 -16.26 19.40 -25.67
CA SER A 432 -16.58 18.34 -24.69
C SER A 432 -16.19 16.93 -25.16
N SER A 433 -15.92 16.79 -26.46
CA SER A 433 -15.58 15.54 -27.15
C SER A 433 -14.83 15.85 -28.45
N TRP A 434 -14.27 14.81 -29.09
CA TRP A 434 -13.53 14.96 -30.34
C TRP A 434 -14.40 15.34 -31.55
N ASP A 435 -15.72 15.10 -31.46
CA ASP A 435 -16.74 15.42 -32.46
C ASP A 435 -17.49 16.73 -32.14
N ASP A 436 -17.05 17.47 -31.12
CA ASP A 436 -17.67 18.73 -30.75
C ASP A 436 -17.50 19.77 -31.86
N SER A 437 -18.62 20.24 -32.41
CA SER A 437 -18.70 21.26 -33.46
C SER A 437 -17.92 22.56 -33.18
N LYS A 438 -17.54 22.84 -31.93
CA LYS A 438 -16.69 23.97 -31.54
C LYS A 438 -15.21 23.79 -31.93
N LEU A 439 -14.79 22.59 -32.36
CA LEU A 439 -13.44 22.32 -32.86
C LEU A 439 -13.21 22.95 -34.23
N ASN A 440 -12.23 23.86 -34.33
CA ASN A 440 -11.73 24.35 -35.61
C ASN A 440 -10.56 23.47 -36.08
N MET A 441 -10.89 22.46 -36.88
CA MET A 441 -9.93 21.46 -37.37
C MET A 441 -8.72 22.05 -38.10
N ALA A 442 -8.86 23.21 -38.76
CA ALA A 442 -7.77 23.82 -39.50
C ALA A 442 -6.68 24.44 -38.59
N TYR A 443 -7.00 24.75 -37.34
CA TYR A 443 -6.08 25.37 -36.37
C TYR A 443 -5.42 24.33 -35.43
N GLU A 444 -6.12 23.22 -35.16
CA GLU A 444 -5.63 22.13 -34.30
C GLU A 444 -4.79 21.07 -35.04
N CYS A 445 -4.71 21.14 -36.37
CA CYS A 445 -3.80 20.37 -37.22
C CYS A 445 -2.39 20.98 -37.33
N THR A 446 -2.07 22.02 -36.56
CA THR A 446 -0.76 22.69 -36.62
C THR A 446 -0.05 22.70 -35.27
N GLU A 447 0.85 21.75 -35.07
CA GLU A 447 2.07 22.06 -34.30
C GLU A 447 3.11 22.79 -35.14
N ILE A 448 3.09 22.56 -36.44
CA ILE A 448 3.95 23.17 -37.44
C ILE A 448 3.17 23.12 -38.76
N GLY A 449 2.31 24.11 -39.06
CA GLY A 449 1.83 24.34 -40.44
C GLY A 449 1.28 23.14 -41.24
N GLY A 450 0.61 22.15 -40.63
CA GLY A 450 -0.30 21.24 -41.33
C GLY A 450 0.37 20.10 -42.12
N GLN A 451 1.51 19.56 -41.66
CA GLN A 451 2.26 18.54 -42.40
C GLN A 451 2.38 17.16 -41.76
N LEU A 452 1.78 16.89 -40.59
CA LEU A 452 1.73 15.54 -40.03
C LEU A 452 0.31 14.98 -40.19
N GLU A 453 0.15 14.06 -41.13
CA GLU A 453 -0.98 13.12 -41.11
C GLU A 453 -0.75 12.12 -39.98
N GLY A 454 -1.78 11.87 -39.16
CA GLY A 454 -1.69 10.85 -38.12
C GLY A 454 -1.33 9.49 -38.72
N SER A 455 -0.34 8.81 -38.16
CA SER A 455 0.19 7.55 -38.67
C SER A 455 0.06 6.44 -37.63
N ASP A 456 -0.29 5.24 -38.08
CA ASP A 456 -0.25 4.02 -37.26
C ASP A 456 1.19 3.59 -36.92
N GLU A 457 2.19 4.11 -37.64
CA GLU A 457 3.62 3.77 -37.46
C GLU A 457 4.12 4.02 -36.03
N TYR A 458 3.55 5.02 -35.37
CA TYR A 458 4.00 5.50 -34.07
C TYR A 458 2.95 5.34 -32.95
N GLY A 459 1.85 4.63 -33.25
CA GLY A 459 0.81 4.25 -32.30
C GLY A 459 -0.17 5.34 -31.93
N ARG A 460 -0.67 5.30 -30.70
CA ARG A 460 -1.56 6.33 -30.14
C ARG A 460 -1.14 6.80 -28.76
N ILE A 461 -1.84 7.83 -28.31
CA ILE A 461 -1.71 8.39 -26.98
C ILE A 461 -2.74 7.73 -26.07
N TYR A 462 -2.28 7.30 -24.89
CA TYR A 462 -3.11 6.65 -23.88
C TYR A 462 -3.36 7.57 -22.70
N ALA A 463 -4.62 7.62 -22.25
CA ALA A 463 -4.94 8.14 -20.92
C ALA A 463 -4.40 7.17 -19.87
N PHE A 464 -4.06 7.65 -18.67
CA PHE A 464 -3.47 6.79 -17.67
C PHE A 464 -4.44 5.69 -17.21
N SER A 465 -5.75 5.97 -17.16
CA SER A 465 -6.76 4.98 -16.80
C SER A 465 -6.79 3.83 -17.81
N GLU A 466 -6.65 4.15 -19.09
CA GLU A 466 -6.56 3.16 -20.16
C GLU A 466 -5.27 2.34 -20.05
N ILE A 467 -4.15 2.98 -19.67
CA ILE A 467 -2.90 2.26 -19.42
C ILE A 467 -3.13 1.18 -18.36
N VAL A 468 -3.68 1.54 -17.19
CA VAL A 468 -3.85 0.58 -16.07
C VAL A 468 -5.00 -0.41 -16.26
N THR A 469 -6.12 0.00 -16.86
CA THR A 469 -7.32 -0.86 -16.98
C THR A 469 -7.42 -1.59 -18.31
N GLY A 470 -6.73 -1.12 -19.35
CA GLY A 470 -6.96 -1.55 -20.72
C GLY A 470 -8.36 -1.18 -21.25
N ILE A 471 -9.10 -0.28 -20.60
CA ILE A 471 -10.40 0.18 -21.07
C ILE A 471 -10.21 1.45 -21.91
N PRO A 472 -10.65 1.46 -23.18
CA PRO A 472 -10.59 2.65 -24.03
C PRO A 472 -11.28 3.86 -23.43
N THR A 473 -10.64 5.03 -23.53
CA THR A 473 -11.26 6.31 -23.15
C THR A 473 -11.55 7.16 -24.39
N ASN A 474 -12.72 7.83 -24.41
CA ASN A 474 -13.21 8.60 -25.55
C ASN A 474 -12.59 10.01 -25.66
N GLY A 475 -11.26 10.10 -25.58
CA GLY A 475 -10.50 11.30 -25.95
C GLY A 475 -9.72 12.00 -24.83
N ILE A 476 -8.78 12.85 -25.25
CA ILE A 476 -7.71 13.45 -24.43
C ILE A 476 -8.24 14.51 -23.42
N GLY A 477 -9.42 15.10 -23.65
CA GLY A 477 -9.98 16.19 -22.84
C GLY A 477 -10.32 15.81 -21.39
N PHE A 478 -10.60 14.53 -21.14
CA PHE A 478 -10.92 14.01 -19.80
C PHE A 478 -9.69 13.87 -18.89
N ALA A 479 -8.50 13.67 -19.46
CA ALA A 479 -7.30 13.30 -18.70
C ALA A 479 -6.73 14.43 -17.80
N ARG A 480 -7.11 15.72 -18.02
CA ARG A 480 -6.64 16.87 -17.20
C ARG A 480 -7.24 16.91 -15.78
N LYS A 481 -8.32 16.18 -15.53
CA LYS A 481 -8.99 16.10 -14.22
C LYS A 481 -9.34 14.66 -13.87
N GLU A 482 -8.74 13.71 -14.55
CA GLU A 482 -9.03 12.32 -14.36
C GLU A 482 -8.52 11.89 -12.98
N VAL A 483 -9.43 11.35 -12.20
CA VAL A 483 -9.12 10.67 -10.95
C VAL A 483 -8.70 9.24 -11.27
N VAL A 484 -7.93 8.63 -10.38
CA VAL A 484 -7.65 7.20 -10.47
C VAL A 484 -8.96 6.41 -10.61
N PRO A 485 -9.04 5.38 -11.48
CA PRO A 485 -10.26 4.61 -11.65
C PRO A 485 -10.73 3.98 -10.32
N GLN A 486 -12.02 3.71 -10.23
CA GLN A 486 -12.55 2.97 -9.08
C GLN A 486 -11.82 1.62 -8.93
N GLY A 487 -11.41 1.29 -7.70
CA GLY A 487 -10.57 0.12 -7.42
C GLY A 487 -9.06 0.37 -7.50
N TRP A 488 -8.64 1.58 -7.91
CA TRP A 488 -7.24 2.00 -8.01
C TRP A 488 -6.90 3.18 -7.08
N THR A 489 -7.76 3.45 -6.10
CA THR A 489 -7.50 4.42 -5.03
C THR A 489 -6.72 3.79 -3.89
N GLN A 490 -6.03 4.60 -3.09
CA GLN A 490 -5.34 4.14 -1.87
C GLN A 490 -6.25 3.26 -1.00
N GLY A 491 -5.71 2.14 -0.51
CA GLY A 491 -6.41 1.15 0.31
C GLY A 491 -7.14 0.07 -0.48
N CYS A 492 -7.37 0.24 -1.79
CA CYS A 492 -7.93 -0.82 -2.62
C CYS A 492 -6.95 -1.98 -2.77
N GLN A 493 -7.47 -3.21 -2.80
CA GLN A 493 -6.69 -4.39 -3.15
C GLN A 493 -6.83 -4.69 -4.64
N ILE A 494 -5.71 -4.97 -5.29
CA ILE A 494 -5.67 -5.44 -6.67
C ILE A 494 -4.86 -6.73 -6.76
N THR A 495 -5.21 -7.57 -7.73
CA THR A 495 -4.39 -8.70 -8.16
C THR A 495 -3.60 -8.29 -9.40
N ASP A 496 -2.29 -8.49 -9.37
CA ASP A 496 -1.40 -8.13 -10.46
C ASP A 496 -1.36 -9.21 -11.56
N ALA A 497 -0.53 -9.02 -12.58
CA ALA A 497 -0.44 -9.89 -13.76
C ALA A 497 0.19 -11.27 -13.49
N VAL A 498 0.73 -11.50 -12.29
CA VAL A 498 1.28 -12.79 -11.86
C VAL A 498 0.48 -13.43 -10.71
N GLY A 499 -0.62 -12.79 -10.31
CA GLY A 499 -1.55 -13.31 -9.31
C GLY A 499 -1.24 -12.88 -7.89
N ASP A 500 -0.32 -11.95 -7.68
CA ASP A 500 0.02 -11.43 -6.36
C ASP A 500 -0.95 -10.30 -5.99
N THR A 501 -1.29 -10.20 -4.71
CA THR A 501 -2.23 -9.20 -4.20
C THR A 501 -1.48 -8.02 -3.58
N TYR A 502 -1.82 -6.81 -4.03
CA TYR A 502 -1.25 -5.56 -3.54
C TYR A 502 -2.34 -4.64 -2.99
N THR A 503 -2.04 -3.95 -1.90
CA THR A 503 -2.84 -2.80 -1.46
C THR A 503 -2.25 -1.54 -2.07
N ILE A 504 -3.08 -0.79 -2.81
CA ILE A 504 -2.66 0.48 -3.41
C ILE A 504 -2.29 1.47 -2.31
N GLU A 505 -1.13 2.12 -2.47
CA GLU A 505 -0.61 3.13 -1.56
C GLU A 505 -0.22 4.41 -2.31
N TYR A 506 -0.25 5.53 -1.60
CA TYR A 506 0.25 6.81 -2.11
C TYR A 506 1.66 7.05 -1.58
N ILE A 507 2.63 6.98 -2.49
CA ILE A 507 4.04 7.23 -2.18
C ILE A 507 4.29 8.73 -2.38
N ASN A 508 4.87 9.41 -1.40
CA ASN A 508 5.30 10.81 -1.55
C ASN A 508 6.83 10.89 -1.61
N ASN A 509 7.41 10.95 -2.80
CA ASN A 509 8.85 10.99 -3.00
C ASN A 509 9.51 12.35 -2.68
N THR A 510 8.74 13.39 -2.33
CA THR A 510 9.30 14.71 -1.98
C THR A 510 9.77 14.78 -0.54
N VAL A 511 9.35 13.84 0.32
CA VAL A 511 9.81 13.73 1.69
C VAL A 511 11.17 13.03 1.70
N ALA A 512 12.19 13.68 2.28
CA ALA A 512 13.58 13.22 2.23
C ALA A 512 13.83 11.83 2.83
N THR A 513 12.91 11.35 3.67
CA THR A 513 12.98 10.07 4.38
C THR A 513 12.11 8.97 3.75
N THR A 514 11.43 9.23 2.63
CA THR A 514 10.57 8.22 1.99
C THR A 514 11.35 7.00 1.57
N PHE A 515 12.55 7.18 1.00
CA PHE A 515 13.41 6.08 0.60
C PHE A 515 14.70 6.10 1.41
N SER A 516 15.03 4.96 1.99
CA SER A 516 16.22 4.76 2.81
C SER A 516 17.50 4.84 1.97
N GLY A 517 17.42 4.40 0.70
CA GLY A 517 18.57 4.16 -0.17
C GLY A 517 18.99 2.69 -0.19
N ASP A 518 18.40 1.85 0.68
CA ASP A 518 18.49 0.39 0.60
C ASP A 518 17.26 -0.14 -0.16
N ASN A 519 17.52 -0.73 -1.33
CA ASN A 519 16.45 -1.15 -2.23
C ASN A 519 15.55 -2.24 -1.66
N ALA A 520 16.12 -3.19 -0.91
CA ALA A 520 15.35 -4.29 -0.34
C ALA A 520 14.40 -3.78 0.76
N THR A 521 14.91 -2.89 1.61
CA THR A 521 14.14 -2.21 2.65
C THR A 521 13.02 -1.35 2.04
N ASP A 522 13.33 -0.60 0.98
CA ASP A 522 12.37 0.26 0.29
C ASP A 522 11.27 -0.58 -0.39
N GLU A 523 11.61 -1.70 -1.03
CA GLU A 523 10.66 -2.63 -1.66
C GLU A 523 9.84 -3.46 -0.67
N GLN A 524 10.34 -3.64 0.56
CA GLN A 524 9.57 -4.22 1.67
C GLN A 524 8.60 -3.20 2.25
N THR A 525 9.04 -1.95 2.38
CA THR A 525 8.24 -0.84 2.92
C THR A 525 7.13 -0.41 1.95
N TYR A 526 7.41 -0.41 0.65
CA TYR A 526 6.48 -0.01 -0.41
C TYR A 526 6.33 -1.13 -1.45
N PRO A 527 5.52 -2.17 -1.17
CA PRO A 527 5.37 -3.32 -2.07
C PRO A 527 4.91 -2.93 -3.49
N THR A 528 4.17 -1.82 -3.64
CA THR A 528 3.68 -1.37 -4.96
C THR A 528 4.80 -1.01 -5.95
N LEU A 529 6.04 -0.80 -5.48
CA LEU A 529 7.23 -0.63 -6.33
C LEU A 529 7.47 -1.79 -7.31
N LYS A 530 6.96 -2.99 -6.98
CA LYS A 530 7.14 -4.25 -7.74
C LYS A 530 5.87 -4.75 -8.42
N MET A 531 4.76 -4.03 -8.29
CA MET A 531 3.44 -4.47 -8.75
C MET A 531 3.42 -4.59 -10.29
N GLN A 532 3.09 -5.78 -10.82
CA GLN A 532 3.08 -6.04 -12.26
C GLN A 532 1.69 -5.79 -12.85
N ILE A 533 1.36 -4.56 -13.23
CA ILE A 533 0.06 -4.27 -13.88
C ILE A 533 0.11 -4.69 -15.33
N GLN A 534 -0.71 -5.67 -15.76
CA GLN A 534 -0.83 -6.00 -17.18
C GLN A 534 -1.26 -4.77 -17.98
N GLY A 535 -2.40 -4.18 -17.59
CA GLY A 535 -2.96 -3.04 -18.28
C GLY A 535 -3.10 -3.31 -19.77
N ILE A 536 -2.75 -2.34 -20.60
CA ILE A 536 -2.83 -2.47 -22.05
C ILE A 536 -1.64 -3.23 -22.70
N CYS A 537 -0.63 -3.62 -21.92
CA CYS A 537 0.42 -4.52 -22.41
C CYS A 537 -0.18 -5.86 -22.86
N PRO A 538 0.48 -6.57 -23.78
CA PRO A 538 -0.01 -7.86 -24.27
C PRO A 538 -0.04 -8.89 -23.14
N TYR A 539 -0.81 -9.95 -23.35
CA TYR A 539 -0.85 -11.06 -22.41
C TYR A 539 0.54 -11.63 -22.12
N GLY A 540 0.84 -11.89 -20.84
CA GLY A 540 2.17 -12.32 -20.37
C GLY A 540 3.19 -11.19 -20.24
N TRP A 541 2.76 -9.93 -20.36
CA TRP A 541 3.56 -8.74 -20.13
C TRP A 541 2.84 -7.78 -19.20
N HIS A 542 3.59 -6.94 -18.51
CA HIS A 542 3.08 -5.86 -17.67
C HIS A 542 3.74 -4.55 -18.02
N ILE A 543 3.12 -3.46 -17.59
CA ILE A 543 3.71 -2.14 -17.72
C ILE A 543 4.87 -2.03 -16.75
N SER A 544 6.03 -1.62 -17.25
CA SER A 544 7.26 -1.46 -16.49
C SER A 544 7.02 -0.70 -15.18
N ASN A 545 7.22 -1.37 -14.05
CA ASN A 545 7.11 -0.77 -12.72
C ASN A 545 8.41 -0.09 -12.29
N ALA A 546 8.42 0.50 -11.10
CA ALA A 546 9.59 1.23 -10.62
C ALA A 546 10.79 0.30 -10.37
N SER A 547 10.57 -0.92 -9.89
CA SER A 547 11.61 -1.95 -9.78
C SER A 547 12.20 -2.31 -11.12
N ASP A 548 11.38 -2.44 -12.17
CA ASP A 548 11.87 -2.73 -13.51
C ASP A 548 12.78 -1.60 -14.02
N TRP A 549 12.36 -0.35 -13.86
CA TRP A 549 13.20 0.80 -14.25
C TRP A 549 14.53 0.86 -13.48
N LEU A 550 14.51 0.47 -12.20
CA LEU A 550 15.72 0.38 -11.39
C LEU A 550 16.62 -0.79 -11.84
N ASP A 551 16.04 -1.89 -12.31
CA ASP A 551 16.79 -2.99 -12.96
C ASP A 551 17.40 -2.56 -14.31
N ILE A 552 16.73 -1.71 -15.08
CA ILE A 552 17.31 -1.11 -16.29
C ILE A 552 18.48 -0.19 -15.94
N ALA A 553 18.37 0.60 -14.87
CA ALA A 553 19.46 1.43 -14.37
C ALA A 553 20.68 0.58 -13.97
N TYR A 554 20.43 -0.55 -13.31
CA TYR A 554 21.46 -1.53 -12.96
C TYR A 554 22.09 -2.16 -14.20
N ALA A 555 21.29 -2.62 -15.17
CA ALA A 555 21.79 -3.17 -16.42
C ALA A 555 22.68 -2.17 -17.18
N ALA A 556 22.27 -0.89 -17.20
CA ALA A 556 23.06 0.18 -17.79
C ALA A 556 24.37 0.41 -17.02
N SER A 557 24.37 0.35 -15.69
CA SER A 557 25.61 0.44 -14.90
C SER A 557 26.63 -0.63 -15.29
N LYS A 558 26.18 -1.89 -15.45
CA LYS A 558 27.02 -3.01 -15.89
C LYS A 558 27.51 -2.85 -17.32
N ALA A 559 26.64 -2.38 -18.22
CA ALA A 559 27.01 -2.12 -19.61
C ALA A 559 27.96 -0.93 -19.77
N SER A 560 27.96 0.01 -18.81
CA SER A 560 28.68 1.27 -18.94
C SER A 560 30.18 1.23 -18.65
N ALA A 561 30.68 0.10 -18.16
CA ALA A 561 32.09 -0.08 -17.90
C ALA A 561 32.91 0.07 -19.20
N GLY A 562 33.81 1.06 -19.24
CA GLY A 562 34.68 1.34 -20.39
C GLY A 562 34.03 2.18 -21.51
N HIS A 563 32.80 2.63 -21.33
CA HIS A 563 32.08 3.49 -22.27
C HIS A 563 31.96 4.93 -21.75
N SER A 564 31.58 5.85 -22.64
CA SER A 564 31.18 7.20 -22.26
C SER A 564 29.95 7.19 -21.35
N TYR A 565 29.87 8.19 -20.47
CA TYR A 565 28.77 8.33 -19.51
C TYR A 565 28.62 7.12 -18.57
N SER A 566 29.69 6.73 -17.89
CA SER A 566 29.65 5.66 -16.89
C SER A 566 28.60 5.94 -15.80
N ILE A 567 27.92 4.90 -15.33
CA ILE A 567 26.92 4.97 -14.25
C ILE A 567 27.51 4.28 -13.03
N ASP A 568 27.43 4.94 -11.87
CA ASP A 568 27.82 4.36 -10.60
C ASP A 568 26.72 3.43 -10.08
N GLU A 569 27.07 2.17 -9.85
CA GLU A 569 26.16 1.13 -9.37
C GLU A 569 25.64 1.43 -7.96
N ASP A 570 26.45 2.02 -7.09
CA ASP A 570 26.06 2.36 -5.71
C ASP A 570 24.95 3.42 -5.67
N ARG A 571 24.76 4.14 -6.79
CA ARG A 571 23.70 5.15 -6.99
C ARG A 571 22.41 4.57 -7.55
N VAL A 572 22.38 3.29 -7.91
CA VAL A 572 21.20 2.61 -8.45
C VAL A 572 20.27 2.22 -7.31
N ASN A 573 19.64 3.23 -6.70
CA ASN A 573 18.67 3.06 -5.63
C ASN A 573 17.47 4.00 -5.76
N TYR A 574 16.35 3.64 -5.13
CA TYR A 574 15.11 4.43 -5.21
C TYR A 574 15.28 5.86 -4.70
N LYS A 575 16.06 6.06 -3.63
CA LYS A 575 16.34 7.39 -3.07
C LYS A 575 16.95 8.31 -4.12
N GLN A 576 18.02 7.88 -4.78
CA GLN A 576 18.66 8.66 -5.85
C GLN A 576 17.74 8.79 -7.06
N PHE A 577 17.02 7.72 -7.40
CA PHE A 577 16.09 7.71 -8.52
C PHE A 577 14.98 8.75 -8.33
N THR A 578 14.49 8.97 -7.13
CA THR A 578 13.39 9.91 -6.87
C THR A 578 13.85 11.29 -6.38
N THR A 579 15.14 11.52 -6.25
CA THR A 579 15.68 12.79 -5.72
C THR A 579 15.44 13.92 -6.71
N VAL A 580 14.66 14.93 -6.31
CA VAL A 580 14.34 16.13 -7.10
C VAL A 580 15.17 17.36 -6.70
N ALA A 581 15.97 17.26 -5.64
CA ALA A 581 16.82 18.33 -5.13
C ALA A 581 18.23 18.30 -5.75
N GLY A 582 18.88 19.46 -5.87
CA GLY A 582 20.23 19.58 -6.42
C GLY A 582 20.30 19.95 -7.92
N LYS A 583 21.50 20.27 -8.40
CA LYS A 583 21.76 20.61 -9.81
C LYS A 583 22.21 19.34 -10.55
N GLY A 584 21.45 18.93 -11.56
CA GLY A 584 21.83 17.79 -12.41
C GLY A 584 23.10 18.07 -13.20
N THR A 585 24.02 17.10 -13.24
CA THR A 585 25.27 17.15 -14.02
C THR A 585 25.45 15.84 -14.79
N ALA A 586 26.16 15.87 -15.93
CA ALA A 586 26.49 14.65 -16.70
C ALA A 586 27.66 13.88 -16.06
N THR A 587 27.50 13.51 -14.78
CA THR A 587 28.48 12.73 -14.03
C THR A 587 27.78 11.51 -13.42
N SER A 588 28.55 10.46 -13.14
CA SER A 588 28.07 9.31 -12.38
C SER A 588 27.56 9.71 -10.98
N ASP A 589 28.17 10.75 -10.40
CA ASP A 589 27.89 11.29 -9.06
C ASP A 589 26.87 12.44 -9.03
N SER A 590 25.96 12.52 -10.01
CA SER A 590 24.94 13.58 -10.01
C SER A 590 24.18 13.61 -8.69
N PRO A 591 24.06 14.78 -8.03
CA PRO A 591 23.30 14.89 -6.78
C PRO A 591 21.78 14.74 -7.01
N ARG A 592 21.34 14.67 -8.27
CA ARG A 592 19.94 14.57 -8.70
C ARG A 592 19.78 13.47 -9.75
N GLY A 593 18.86 12.52 -9.53
CA GLY A 593 18.62 11.37 -10.41
C GLY A 593 19.79 10.38 -10.48
N ILE A 594 19.65 9.28 -11.23
CA ILE A 594 20.72 8.27 -11.43
C ILE A 594 21.72 8.76 -12.50
N GLY A 595 22.29 9.95 -12.31
CA GLY A 595 23.36 10.53 -13.13
C GLY A 595 23.24 10.21 -14.62
N ASN A 596 24.30 9.67 -15.22
CA ASN A 596 24.42 9.38 -16.64
C ASN A 596 23.40 8.40 -17.27
N LEU A 597 22.45 7.83 -16.51
CA LEU A 597 21.45 6.87 -17.01
C LEU A 597 20.70 7.38 -18.26
N GLY A 598 20.41 8.68 -18.32
CA GLY A 598 19.73 9.30 -19.46
C GLY A 598 20.46 9.17 -20.80
N ALA A 599 21.77 8.96 -20.81
CA ALA A 599 22.57 8.78 -22.03
C ALA A 599 22.52 7.33 -22.57
N TRP A 600 22.21 6.35 -21.72
CA TRP A 600 22.19 4.91 -22.05
C TRP A 600 20.85 4.42 -22.58
N ILE A 601 19.76 5.06 -22.15
CA ILE A 601 18.38 4.71 -22.50
C ILE A 601 17.88 5.45 -23.76
N LYS A 602 18.80 6.04 -24.52
CA LYS A 602 18.58 6.76 -25.78
C LYS A 602 19.36 6.08 -26.90
N ASN A 603 19.07 6.44 -28.15
CA ASN A 603 19.79 5.94 -29.32
C ASN A 603 20.15 7.08 -30.29
N ASN A 604 21.10 6.84 -31.19
CA ASN A 604 21.53 7.82 -32.19
C ASN A 604 20.53 7.99 -33.35
N LYS A 605 19.56 7.08 -33.49
CA LYS A 605 18.51 7.18 -34.52
C LYS A 605 17.59 8.37 -34.26
N TRP A 606 17.20 8.58 -33.00
CA TRP A 606 16.17 9.54 -32.64
C TRP A 606 16.69 10.75 -31.84
N TRP A 607 17.92 10.68 -31.33
CA TRP A 607 18.51 11.73 -30.50
C TRP A 607 19.78 12.29 -31.12
N THR A 608 19.98 13.59 -30.95
CA THR A 608 21.24 14.27 -31.27
C THR A 608 21.86 14.82 -29.99
N GLY A 609 23.16 14.63 -29.77
CA GLY A 609 23.86 15.12 -28.58
C GLY A 609 24.21 14.03 -27.56
N THR A 610 23.81 14.21 -26.29
CA THR A 610 24.24 13.41 -25.13
C THR A 610 23.64 11.99 -25.13
N VAL A 611 24.26 11.11 -25.92
CA VAL A 611 23.99 9.66 -26.04
C VAL A 611 25.32 8.94 -25.80
N SER A 612 25.30 7.85 -25.03
CA SER A 612 26.51 7.06 -24.82
C SER A 612 26.92 6.34 -26.11
N ASP A 613 28.22 6.23 -26.34
CA ASP A 613 28.81 5.42 -27.41
C ASP A 613 28.44 3.93 -27.32
N GLY A 614 28.04 3.43 -26.15
CA GLY A 614 27.50 2.08 -25.96
C GLY A 614 25.97 1.98 -26.03
N ALA A 615 25.25 3.08 -26.23
CA ALA A 615 23.78 3.11 -26.06
C ALA A 615 23.02 2.34 -27.17
N ASP A 616 23.47 2.42 -28.42
CA ASP A 616 22.86 1.69 -29.52
C ASP A 616 23.00 0.16 -29.32
N ASP A 617 24.14 -0.29 -28.79
CA ASP A 617 24.39 -1.70 -28.43
C ASP A 617 23.61 -2.11 -27.18
N PHE A 618 23.49 -1.22 -26.19
CA PHE A 618 22.60 -1.41 -25.04
C PHE A 618 21.16 -1.62 -25.52
N GLY A 619 20.76 -0.94 -26.60
CA GLY A 619 19.59 -1.26 -27.41
C GLY A 619 18.26 -0.79 -26.83
N PHE A 620 18.29 -0.05 -25.71
CA PHE A 620 17.11 0.59 -25.15
C PHE A 620 16.88 1.96 -25.81
N GLU A 621 15.69 2.20 -26.36
CA GLU A 621 15.43 3.44 -27.08
C GLU A 621 14.20 4.17 -26.57
N TYR A 622 14.35 5.40 -26.08
CA TYR A 622 13.21 6.32 -25.97
C TYR A 622 12.88 6.97 -27.31
N TYR A 623 11.71 6.63 -27.84
CA TYR A 623 11.16 7.33 -28.99
C TYR A 623 10.70 8.75 -28.57
N PRO A 624 11.13 9.84 -29.24
CA PRO A 624 10.82 11.22 -28.89
C PRO A 624 9.36 11.55 -29.26
N LEU A 625 8.42 11.01 -28.49
CA LEU A 625 7.00 11.32 -28.63
C LEU A 625 6.73 12.71 -28.09
N GLY A 626 6.49 13.68 -28.98
CA GLY A 626 6.03 15.01 -28.61
C GLY A 626 4.63 14.97 -28.01
N TRP A 627 4.42 15.76 -26.94
CA TRP A 627 3.08 16.03 -26.42
C TRP A 627 3.05 17.44 -25.82
N ARG A 628 1.86 18.06 -25.87
CA ARG A 628 1.61 19.41 -25.40
C ARG A 628 1.32 19.39 -23.90
N TYR A 629 2.13 20.11 -23.15
CA TYR A 629 1.78 20.41 -21.77
C TYR A 629 0.67 21.45 -21.80
N MET A 630 -0.46 21.18 -21.13
CA MET A 630 -1.63 22.08 -21.13
C MET A 630 -1.31 23.47 -20.56
N THR A 631 -0.15 23.65 -19.93
CA THR A 631 0.36 24.91 -19.38
C THR A 631 1.63 25.44 -20.09
N GLN A 632 2.45 24.64 -20.77
CA GLN A 632 3.67 25.11 -21.49
C GLN A 632 4.11 24.22 -22.67
N GLY A 633 3.86 24.61 -23.91
CA GLY A 633 4.54 24.07 -25.12
C GLY A 633 4.70 22.54 -25.22
N TYR A 634 5.71 22.09 -25.96
CA TYR A 634 6.05 20.68 -26.16
C TYR A 634 7.19 20.26 -25.23
N GLN A 635 7.00 19.17 -24.48
CA GLN A 635 7.99 18.73 -23.47
C GLN A 635 8.95 17.62 -23.93
N CYS A 636 8.77 17.05 -25.12
CA CYS A 636 9.51 15.84 -25.52
C CYS A 636 10.29 15.91 -26.85
N TYR A 637 10.41 17.07 -27.49
CA TYR A 637 11.17 17.19 -28.74
C TYR A 637 12.66 17.37 -28.46
N GLY A 638 13.45 16.31 -28.66
CA GLY A 638 14.92 16.33 -28.72
C GLY A 638 15.70 16.63 -27.44
N VAL A 639 15.05 17.10 -26.35
CA VAL A 639 15.75 17.49 -25.11
C VAL A 639 15.26 16.78 -23.84
N ARG A 640 14.04 16.27 -23.79
CA ARG A 640 13.49 15.57 -22.61
C ARG A 640 12.61 14.43 -23.09
N ALA A 641 12.56 13.33 -22.35
CA ALA A 641 11.60 12.26 -22.54
C ALA A 641 11.01 11.89 -21.18
N GLN A 642 9.77 11.41 -21.20
CA GLN A 642 9.09 11.01 -19.97
C GLN A 642 8.28 9.76 -20.24
N VAL A 643 8.26 8.84 -19.29
CA VAL A 643 7.54 7.58 -19.41
C VAL A 643 6.82 7.29 -18.11
N TRP A 644 5.57 6.85 -18.19
CA TRP A 644 4.72 6.56 -17.03
C TRP A 644 5.24 5.36 -16.23
N VAL A 645 4.98 5.40 -14.91
CA VAL A 645 5.24 4.32 -13.97
C VAL A 645 3.96 4.02 -13.17
N PRO A 646 3.60 2.75 -12.95
CA PRO A 646 2.42 2.30 -12.20
C PRO A 646 2.47 2.57 -10.68
N LEU A 647 2.80 3.80 -10.27
CA LEU A 647 2.79 4.24 -8.88
C LEU A 647 1.90 5.46 -8.69
N PHE A 648 1.30 5.55 -7.51
CA PHE A 648 0.34 6.57 -7.16
C PHE A 648 0.96 7.56 -6.18
N PHE A 649 0.81 8.86 -6.47
CA PHE A 649 1.22 9.94 -5.57
C PHE A 649 0.00 10.47 -4.79
N ASN A 650 -1.14 10.58 -5.46
CA ASN A 650 -2.44 10.83 -4.84
C ASN A 650 -3.57 10.32 -5.76
N ASP A 651 -4.82 10.68 -5.46
CA ASP A 651 -6.02 10.29 -6.20
C ASP A 651 -6.10 10.85 -7.64
N LYS A 652 -5.15 11.71 -8.02
CA LYS A 652 -5.12 12.40 -9.32
C LYS A 652 -3.74 12.44 -9.98
N ALA A 653 -2.67 12.18 -9.23
CA ALA A 653 -1.29 12.25 -9.66
C ALA A 653 -0.61 10.90 -9.55
N LEU A 654 0.08 10.52 -10.63
CA LEU A 654 0.84 9.28 -10.76
C LEU A 654 2.33 9.60 -10.91
N TYR A 655 3.17 8.58 -11.03
CA TYR A 655 4.59 8.77 -11.27
C TYR A 655 4.98 8.61 -12.74
N ARG A 656 6.07 9.29 -13.11
CA ARG A 656 6.80 9.13 -14.37
C ARG A 656 8.29 9.05 -14.11
N ILE A 657 9.01 8.42 -15.02
CA ILE A 657 10.44 8.62 -15.20
C ILE A 657 10.65 9.80 -16.13
N ASN A 658 11.41 10.79 -15.67
CA ASN A 658 11.88 11.95 -16.41
C ASN A 658 13.31 11.72 -16.86
N VAL A 659 13.52 11.62 -18.16
CA VAL A 659 14.84 11.59 -18.79
C VAL A 659 15.14 12.97 -19.34
N LEU A 660 16.03 13.69 -18.68
CA LEU A 660 16.26 15.11 -18.91
C LEU A 660 17.61 15.36 -19.60
N LEU A 661 17.60 16.23 -20.61
CA LEU A 661 18.72 17.09 -20.98
C LEU A 661 18.40 18.47 -20.40
N THR A 662 19.09 18.88 -19.35
CA THR A 662 18.89 20.23 -18.79
C THR A 662 19.42 21.30 -19.75
N ASN A 663 19.08 22.56 -19.49
CA ASN A 663 19.60 23.72 -20.23
C ASN A 663 21.15 23.78 -20.27
N ASP A 664 21.82 23.03 -19.39
CA ASP A 664 23.27 22.89 -19.30
C ASP A 664 23.82 21.56 -19.91
N LYS A 665 23.02 20.85 -20.73
CA LYS A 665 23.35 19.57 -21.40
C LYS A 665 23.58 18.34 -20.49
N ALA A 666 23.12 18.37 -19.23
CA ALA A 666 23.25 17.21 -18.34
C ALA A 666 22.22 16.11 -18.67
N THR A 667 22.64 14.86 -18.80
CA THR A 667 21.77 13.68 -18.94
C THR A 667 21.54 12.99 -17.62
N TYR A 668 20.28 12.90 -17.18
CA TYR A 668 19.89 11.99 -16.11
C TYR A 668 18.45 11.52 -16.19
N ALA A 669 18.16 10.46 -15.42
CA ALA A 669 16.82 9.93 -15.23
C ALA A 669 16.42 10.02 -13.76
N GLU A 670 15.23 10.55 -13.50
CA GLU A 670 14.64 10.65 -12.17
C GLU A 670 13.15 10.27 -12.21
N MET A 671 12.63 9.71 -11.13
CA MET A 671 11.21 9.49 -10.93
C MET A 671 10.60 10.73 -10.27
N THR A 672 9.50 11.23 -10.83
CA THR A 672 8.79 12.42 -10.32
C THR A 672 7.29 12.23 -10.50
N ASN A 673 6.50 12.90 -9.67
CA ASN A 673 5.06 12.95 -9.89
C ASN A 673 4.74 13.64 -11.23
N ILE A 674 3.68 13.14 -11.85
CA ILE A 674 3.01 13.68 -13.02
C ILE A 674 2.03 14.73 -12.50
N ASP A 675 2.15 15.97 -12.98
CA ASP A 675 1.17 17.02 -12.65
C ASP A 675 -0.15 16.70 -13.34
N ASN A 676 -1.30 16.84 -12.66
CA ASN A 676 -2.64 16.49 -13.20
C ASN A 676 -3.01 17.20 -14.52
N GLY A 677 -2.23 18.18 -14.99
CA GLY A 677 -2.38 18.80 -16.30
C GLY A 677 -1.85 17.97 -17.48
N GLN A 678 -1.31 16.77 -17.22
CA GLN A 678 -0.53 15.98 -18.17
C GLN A 678 -1.33 14.79 -18.68
N ALA A 679 -2.01 14.98 -19.79
CA ALA A 679 -3.05 14.08 -20.29
C ALA A 679 -2.53 12.83 -21.04
N ILE A 680 -1.22 12.68 -21.25
CA ILE A 680 -0.64 11.88 -22.34
C ILE A 680 0.71 11.30 -21.93
N MET A 681 0.84 9.99 -21.74
CA MET A 681 2.12 9.38 -21.34
C MET A 681 2.45 8.12 -22.16
N PRO A 682 3.68 8.00 -22.71
CA PRO A 682 4.17 6.72 -23.18
C PRO A 682 4.55 5.83 -21.99
N PHE A 683 4.60 4.52 -22.22
CA PHE A 683 5.00 3.50 -21.24
C PHE A 683 5.73 2.35 -21.95
N ARG A 684 6.30 1.43 -21.18
CA ARG A 684 6.98 0.23 -21.66
C ARG A 684 6.35 -1.02 -21.09
N CYS A 685 6.50 -2.11 -21.82
CA CYS A 685 6.08 -3.42 -21.36
C CYS A 685 7.30 -4.30 -21.07
N VAL A 686 7.22 -5.06 -19.99
CA VAL A 686 8.20 -6.04 -19.53
C VAL A 686 7.50 -7.39 -19.45
N LYS A 687 8.17 -8.46 -19.85
CA LYS A 687 7.59 -9.80 -19.77
C LYS A 687 7.38 -10.15 -18.30
N ASN A 688 6.23 -10.76 -17.98
CA ASN A 688 5.89 -11.14 -16.61
C ASN A 688 6.96 -12.07 -16.03
N TYR A 689 7.22 -11.91 -14.74
CA TYR A 689 8.13 -12.75 -13.98
C TYR A 689 7.51 -13.07 -12.62
N LYS A 690 7.52 -14.33 -12.21
CA LYS A 690 7.10 -14.74 -10.88
C LYS A 690 8.32 -15.28 -10.13
N LYS A 691 8.51 -14.80 -8.91
CA LYS A 691 9.63 -15.19 -8.04
C LYS A 691 9.24 -16.39 -7.18
#